data_AF-A0A371FP17-F1
#
_entry.id   AF-A0A371FP17-F1
#
_cell.length_a   1.000
_cell.length_b   1.000
_cell.length_c   1.000
_cell.angle_alpha   90.00
_cell.angle_beta   90.00
_cell.angle_gamma   90.00
#
_symmetry.space_group_name_H-M   'P 1'
#
loop_
_entity.id
_entity.type
_entity.pdbx_description
1 polymer ?
#
loop_
_entity_poly.entity_id
_entity_poly.type
_entity_poly.pdbx_seq_one_letter_code
_entity_poly.pdbx_strand_id
1 'polypeptide(L)'
;MRLRTITTRHSLHIHQHHVHVSVDAYAISPTTTNIPQRYNNHHYYLHLLHSCKYVNPLLQIHARLLVSGLQQCTLPPNSITHPSLVLWNSMIRAYCRLHLFQEAINLYHRMFDMGLEPDKYTFTFVLKACTGALDFHEGVAIHQDIASRELEWDVFIGTGLVDMYCKMGRLDSARKVFDKIPRKDVASWNALISGLSQSSNPCEALEMFWRMQMEYLEPDSVSILNLAPAVSRLEDVDSCKSIHGYVVRRCVFGVVSNSLIDIYSKCGNVNLARRIFDQMRDKDDVSWATMMAGYVHHGCYFEVLQLLDKMKQQQHTKMNKVSVVNSLLAAAEMRDLEKGKEVHNYALQLGLMSDIVVATPIVSMYAKCGELKKAKELFLSLEGRDLVAWSAFLSALVQAGYPGEALSIFQEMQHASLKPDKTILTNLVSACAEISNSRLGKIVHCYAIKADMESDISVATTLVSMYTRCGLLMSAMALFNKMHNKDVVAWNTLINGFTKCGDPRLALEMFHILQLSGIQPDSGTMVSLVSVCTLLDDLDLGSCFHGNIIKSGFESDMHVKVALIDMYAKCGSLCSAENLFHLTEYVKDEVPWNVMIAGYLNNGCANEAISTFHKMKLESVRPNLVTFVIILPAVSYLSILREAMAFHACIIRMGFISSTLVANSLIDMYAKCGQLSYSEKCFHEMENKDTISWNAMLSGYAMHGQGELALSHFSIMQETHVHVDSVSYISVLSACRHAGLIQEGRNIFQSMIEKHNLEPNMEHYACMVDLLGRAGLFDEVLSLINKIPTEPDAQVWGALLGACKMHSNVKLGEAALHHLLKLEPRNAVHYIVLSDIYAQCGRWIDARRTRSNMNDHKLKKNPGYSWIGAHKQGPSLSGK
;
A
#
# COMPACT_ATOMS: atom_id res chain seq x y z
N MET A 1 62.14 42.11 -26.25
CA MET A 1 61.53 42.37 -27.57
C MET A 1 60.09 41.87 -27.49
N ARG A 2 59.14 42.78 -27.21
CA ARG A 2 58.16 43.38 -28.16
C ARG A 2 57.03 42.39 -28.48
N LEU A 3 55.74 42.65 -28.26
CA LEU A 3 55.04 43.88 -27.91
C LEU A 3 53.66 43.56 -27.30
N ARG A 4 53.20 44.48 -26.45
CA ARG A 4 51.95 44.54 -25.68
C ARG A 4 50.73 44.96 -26.52
N THR A 5 49.56 44.75 -25.92
CA THR A 5 48.27 45.49 -26.02
C THR A 5 47.43 45.35 -27.30
N ILE A 6 46.16 44.93 -27.18
CA ILE A 6 44.94 45.78 -27.06
C ILE A 6 43.72 44.84 -26.95
N THR A 7 42.93 44.95 -25.87
CA THR A 7 41.46 44.89 -25.93
C THR A 7 40.91 45.63 -24.71
N THR A 8 40.31 46.78 -25.01
CA THR A 8 39.70 47.74 -24.10
C THR A 8 38.35 47.23 -23.59
N ARG A 9 38.26 46.94 -22.29
CA ARG A 9 37.00 47.02 -21.52
C ARG A 9 36.81 48.47 -21.07
N HIS A 10 35.72 49.11 -21.48
CA HIS A 10 35.23 50.35 -20.88
C HIS A 10 34.07 50.00 -19.96
N SER A 11 34.35 49.90 -18.66
CA SER A 11 33.37 50.02 -17.58
C SER A 11 33.82 51.22 -16.75
N LEU A 12 33.13 52.35 -16.90
CA LEU A 12 33.43 53.59 -16.20
C LEU A 12 32.77 53.58 -14.82
N HIS A 13 33.65 53.74 -13.82
CA HIS A 13 33.45 54.07 -12.41
C HIS A 13 32.29 55.03 -12.11
N ILE A 14 31.66 54.86 -10.94
CA ILE A 14 31.69 55.88 -9.86
C ILE A 14 31.83 55.18 -8.50
N HIS A 15 32.76 55.71 -7.71
CA HIS A 15 33.19 55.32 -6.36
C HIS A 15 32.06 55.25 -5.30
N GLN A 16 32.09 54.22 -4.46
CA GLN A 16 31.55 54.26 -3.09
C GLN A 16 32.71 54.35 -2.11
N HIS A 17 32.73 55.43 -1.33
CA HIS A 17 33.58 55.55 -0.15
C HIS A 17 32.88 54.90 1.06
N HIS A 18 33.64 54.03 1.73
CA HIS A 18 33.35 53.50 3.05
C HIS A 18 33.24 54.59 4.12
N VAL A 19 32.29 54.43 5.03
CA VAL A 19 32.49 54.74 6.46
C VAL A 19 32.00 53.54 7.27
N HIS A 20 32.93 52.94 8.01
CA HIS A 20 32.75 51.96 9.07
C HIS A 20 31.78 52.46 10.14
N VAL A 21 30.95 51.58 10.72
CA VAL A 21 30.95 51.27 12.17
C VAL A 21 30.41 49.84 12.38
N SER A 22 31.16 49.08 13.16
CA SER A 22 30.93 47.72 13.68
C SER A 22 29.82 47.66 14.73
N VAL A 23 29.04 46.57 14.75
CA VAL A 23 28.16 46.22 15.87
C VAL A 23 28.29 44.73 16.19
N ASP A 24 28.98 44.44 17.29
CA ASP A 24 28.83 43.29 18.19
C ASP A 24 28.91 43.92 19.59
N ALA A 25 28.21 43.55 20.65
CA ALA A 25 27.12 42.66 20.96
C ALA A 25 26.60 43.16 22.33
N TYR A 26 25.37 42.88 22.75
CA TYR A 26 25.03 42.45 24.12
C TYR A 26 23.52 42.26 24.27
N ALA A 27 23.19 41.16 24.94
CA ALA A 27 21.86 40.63 25.20
C ALA A 27 20.97 41.57 26.04
N ILE A 28 19.66 41.56 25.77
CA ILE A 28 18.65 41.98 26.74
C ILE A 28 17.47 41.00 26.70
N SER A 29 17.16 40.45 27.87
CA SER A 29 15.79 40.22 28.33
C SER A 29 15.80 40.35 29.87
N PRO A 30 14.66 40.49 30.55
CA PRO A 30 13.44 41.23 30.21
C PRO A 30 13.04 42.17 31.37
N THR A 31 12.18 43.17 31.14
CA THR A 31 11.06 43.56 32.04
C THR A 31 10.42 44.89 31.64
N THR A 32 9.11 44.79 31.40
CA THR A 32 8.04 45.75 31.72
C THR A 32 8.15 47.25 31.38
N THR A 33 7.15 47.66 30.59
CA THR A 33 6.37 48.91 30.72
C THR A 33 7.08 50.23 30.47
N ASN A 34 7.03 50.71 29.23
CA ASN A 34 6.30 51.94 28.89
C ASN A 34 6.36 52.22 27.39
N ILE A 35 5.19 52.39 26.79
CA ILE A 35 5.01 52.97 25.46
C ILE A 35 5.35 54.47 25.56
N PRO A 36 6.17 55.04 24.64
CA PRO A 36 5.72 56.27 24.01
C PRO A 36 5.97 56.35 22.49
N GLN A 37 4.89 56.71 21.79
CA GLN A 37 4.80 57.55 20.59
C GLN A 37 5.55 57.14 19.31
N ARG A 38 4.87 56.30 18.52
CA ARG A 38 5.04 56.07 17.07
C ARG A 38 4.42 57.20 16.20
N TYR A 39 4.42 58.45 16.67
CA TYR A 39 3.89 59.60 15.92
C TYR A 39 5.01 60.60 15.66
N ASN A 40 5.71 60.48 14.51
CA ASN A 40 6.31 61.65 13.83
C ASN A 40 6.92 61.43 12.44
N ASN A 41 7.04 60.19 11.92
CA ASN A 41 7.58 60.02 10.56
C ASN A 41 6.59 60.39 9.44
N HIS A 42 5.28 60.43 9.71
CA HIS A 42 4.27 60.71 8.68
C HIS A 42 4.35 62.14 8.14
N HIS A 43 4.57 63.14 9.00
CA HIS A 43 4.64 64.55 8.60
C HIS A 43 5.90 64.88 7.80
N TYR A 44 7.03 64.22 8.10
CA TYR A 44 8.30 64.46 7.40
C TYR A 44 8.25 64.01 5.93
N TYR A 45 7.66 62.84 5.64
CA TYR A 45 7.51 62.33 4.27
C TYR A 45 6.44 63.08 3.47
N LEU A 46 5.34 63.52 4.10
CA LEU A 46 4.33 64.38 3.46
C LEU A 46 4.89 65.76 3.09
N HIS A 47 5.74 66.34 3.93
CA HIS A 47 6.41 67.61 3.66
C HIS A 47 7.46 67.49 2.54
N LEU A 48 8.14 66.35 2.43
CA LEU A 48 9.04 66.02 1.30
C LEU A 48 8.28 65.81 -0.01
N LEU A 49 7.10 65.20 0.03
CA LEU A 49 6.20 65.03 -1.11
C LEU A 49 5.68 66.38 -1.64
N HIS A 50 5.37 67.32 -0.74
CA HIS A 50 4.91 68.68 -1.11
C HIS A 50 6.01 69.60 -1.67
N SER A 51 7.29 69.32 -1.42
CA SER A 51 8.42 70.18 -1.80
C SER A 51 9.18 69.73 -3.06
N CYS A 52 8.84 68.57 -3.63
CA CYS A 52 9.49 68.03 -4.82
C CYS A 52 8.92 68.64 -6.11
N LYS A 53 9.69 69.55 -6.75
CA LYS A 53 9.34 70.18 -8.04
C LYS A 53 9.70 69.32 -9.28
N TYR A 54 10.31 68.15 -9.10
CA TYR A 54 10.74 67.26 -10.19
C TYR A 54 10.35 65.79 -9.91
N VAL A 55 10.10 65.03 -10.97
CA VAL A 55 9.43 63.71 -10.96
C VAL A 55 10.32 62.57 -10.40
N ASN A 56 11.63 62.62 -10.62
CA ASN A 56 12.53 61.52 -10.21
C ASN A 56 12.72 61.37 -8.67
N PRO A 57 12.86 62.44 -7.88
CA PRO A 57 12.86 62.35 -6.41
C PRO A 57 11.54 61.83 -5.84
N LEU A 58 10.41 62.20 -6.44
CA LEU A 58 9.07 61.78 -6.00
C LEU A 58 8.87 60.26 -6.14
N LEU A 59 9.35 59.69 -7.25
CA LEU A 59 9.36 58.25 -7.55
C LEU A 59 10.23 57.45 -6.55
N GLN A 60 11.39 57.97 -6.16
CA GLN A 60 12.26 57.30 -5.18
C GLN A 60 11.68 57.29 -3.77
N ILE A 61 10.94 58.34 -3.38
CA ILE A 61 10.32 58.45 -2.06
C ILE A 61 9.08 57.54 -1.96
N HIS A 62 8.24 57.51 -3.00
CA HIS A 62 7.05 56.65 -3.03
C HIS A 62 7.39 55.16 -3.10
N ALA A 63 8.41 54.79 -3.90
CA ALA A 63 8.92 53.42 -3.95
C ALA A 63 9.55 52.98 -2.61
N ARG A 64 10.26 53.87 -1.90
CA ARG A 64 10.82 53.57 -0.57
C ARG A 64 9.74 53.46 0.52
N LEU A 65 8.67 54.26 0.47
CA LEU A 65 7.55 54.17 1.40
C LEU A 65 6.81 52.82 1.26
N LEU A 66 6.59 52.36 0.03
CA LEU A 66 5.95 51.06 -0.27
C LEU A 66 6.83 49.85 0.12
N VAL A 67 8.16 49.94 -0.06
CA VAL A 67 9.10 48.87 0.36
C VAL A 67 9.26 48.81 1.88
N SER A 68 9.00 49.91 2.61
CA SER A 68 9.16 49.98 4.07
C SER A 68 8.00 49.42 4.92
N GLY A 69 6.97 48.84 4.29
CA GLY A 69 5.95 48.04 5.00
C GLY A 69 4.90 48.81 5.80
N LEU A 70 4.64 50.09 5.50
CA LEU A 70 3.51 50.82 6.08
C LEU A 70 2.21 50.46 5.34
N GLN A 71 1.47 49.48 5.88
CA GLN A 71 0.21 48.91 5.34
C GLN A 71 -0.99 49.87 5.24
N GLN A 72 -0.83 51.17 5.50
CA GLN A 72 -1.92 52.15 5.39
C GLN A 72 -1.40 53.45 4.78
N CYS A 73 -1.33 53.49 3.46
CA CYS A 73 -1.24 54.73 2.69
C CYS A 73 -2.19 54.63 1.50
N THR A 74 -3.49 54.72 1.76
CA THR A 74 -4.44 55.20 0.77
C THR A 74 -4.14 56.69 0.56
N LEU A 75 -3.32 57.02 -0.44
CA LEU A 75 -3.25 58.40 -0.91
C LEU A 75 -4.66 58.79 -1.41
N PRO A 76 -5.24 59.92 -0.92
CA PRO A 76 -6.49 60.41 -1.49
C PRO A 76 -6.30 60.77 -2.98
N PRO A 77 -7.28 60.52 -3.86
CA PRO A 77 -7.07 60.44 -5.31
C PRO A 77 -6.78 61.77 -6.02
N ASN A 78 -6.79 62.90 -5.31
CA ASN A 78 -6.83 64.24 -5.92
C ASN A 78 -5.54 65.07 -5.76
N SER A 79 -4.42 64.49 -5.31
CA SER A 79 -3.21 65.27 -4.97
C SER A 79 -2.09 65.25 -6.03
N ILE A 80 -2.23 64.50 -7.14
CA ILE A 80 -1.26 64.50 -8.24
C ILE A 80 -1.95 65.00 -9.52
N THR A 81 -1.84 66.29 -9.79
CA THR A 81 -2.29 66.88 -11.07
C THR A 81 -1.31 66.46 -12.17
N HIS A 82 -1.76 65.58 -13.08
CA HIS A 82 -1.06 64.99 -14.25
C HIS A 82 0.01 63.92 -13.97
N PRO A 83 -0.37 62.71 -13.52
CA PRO A 83 0.58 61.59 -13.41
C PRO A 83 0.95 61.04 -14.79
N SER A 84 2.24 60.87 -15.08
CA SER A 84 2.73 60.27 -16.33
C SER A 84 2.34 58.78 -16.44
N LEU A 85 2.13 58.26 -17.65
CA LEU A 85 1.83 56.83 -17.93
C LEU A 85 2.82 55.85 -17.24
N VAL A 86 4.11 56.21 -17.18
CA VAL A 86 5.16 55.40 -16.53
C VAL A 86 4.90 55.22 -15.02
N LEU A 87 4.33 56.23 -14.36
CA LEU A 87 3.98 56.17 -12.94
C LEU A 87 2.81 55.21 -12.72
N TRP A 88 1.77 55.28 -13.56
CA TRP A 88 0.65 54.34 -13.53
C TRP A 88 1.08 52.89 -13.75
N ASN A 89 1.90 52.62 -14.77
CA ASN A 89 2.46 51.30 -15.02
C ASN A 89 3.28 50.76 -13.85
N SER A 90 4.03 51.63 -13.19
CA SER A 90 4.81 51.27 -12.00
C SER A 90 3.91 50.94 -10.80
N MET A 91 2.81 51.68 -10.63
CA MET A 91 1.82 51.42 -9.59
C MET A 91 1.09 50.09 -9.83
N ILE A 92 0.53 49.88 -11.02
CA ILE A 92 -0.19 48.64 -11.38
C ILE A 92 0.74 47.43 -11.17
N ARG A 93 2.00 47.51 -11.62
CA ARG A 93 3.00 46.46 -11.39
C ARG A 93 3.29 46.22 -9.90
N ALA A 94 3.37 47.27 -9.09
CA ALA A 94 3.62 47.15 -7.66
C ALA A 94 2.46 46.46 -6.92
N TYR A 95 1.21 46.84 -7.23
CA TYR A 95 0.02 46.20 -6.67
C TYR A 95 -0.09 44.73 -7.09
N CYS A 96 0.22 44.39 -8.34
CA CYS A 96 0.31 43.00 -8.79
C CYS A 96 1.36 42.19 -8.01
N ARG A 97 2.50 42.79 -7.63
CA ARG A 97 3.55 42.12 -6.84
C ARG A 97 3.16 41.91 -5.38
N LEU A 98 2.25 42.74 -4.86
CA LEU A 98 1.70 42.61 -3.50
C LEU A 98 0.45 41.71 -3.45
N HIS A 99 0.10 41.03 -4.55
CA HIS A 99 -1.10 40.20 -4.67
C HIS A 99 -2.44 40.98 -4.48
N LEU A 100 -2.41 42.31 -4.64
CA LEU A 100 -3.58 43.20 -4.61
C LEU A 100 -4.13 43.35 -6.03
N PHE A 101 -4.66 42.25 -6.57
CA PHE A 101 -5.00 42.14 -7.98
C PHE A 101 -6.23 42.99 -8.37
N GLN A 102 -7.25 43.03 -7.51
CA GLN A 102 -8.45 43.83 -7.78
C GLN A 102 -8.14 45.33 -7.78
N GLU A 103 -7.27 45.78 -6.88
CA GLU A 103 -6.83 47.16 -6.80
C GLU A 103 -5.97 47.54 -8.01
N ALA A 104 -5.15 46.61 -8.53
CA ALA A 104 -4.40 46.83 -9.76
C ALA A 104 -5.32 47.02 -10.98
N ILE A 105 -6.42 46.26 -11.06
CA ILE A 105 -7.46 46.41 -12.08
C ILE A 105 -8.18 47.76 -11.93
N ASN A 106 -8.57 48.13 -10.70
CA ASN A 106 -9.20 49.42 -10.42
C ASN A 106 -8.30 50.61 -10.80
N LEU A 107 -6.98 50.49 -10.60
CA LEU A 107 -6.02 51.51 -11.03
C LEU A 107 -5.95 51.65 -12.55
N TYR A 108 -6.12 50.55 -13.29
CA TYR A 108 -6.20 50.58 -14.75
C TYR A 108 -7.45 51.32 -15.24
N HIS A 109 -8.64 51.01 -14.71
CA HIS A 109 -9.85 51.75 -15.08
C HIS A 109 -9.74 53.24 -14.77
N ARG A 110 -9.17 53.60 -13.61
CA ARG A 110 -8.96 55.01 -13.27
C ARG A 110 -7.97 55.71 -14.21
N MET A 111 -6.90 55.02 -14.60
CA MET A 111 -5.96 55.55 -15.59
C MET A 111 -6.68 55.84 -16.91
N PHE A 112 -7.56 54.93 -17.32
CA PHE A 112 -8.37 55.04 -18.52
C PHE A 112 -9.40 56.20 -18.43
N ASP A 113 -10.12 56.32 -17.31
CA ASP A 113 -11.10 57.38 -17.05
C ASP A 113 -10.47 58.79 -17.08
N MET A 114 -9.18 58.91 -16.74
CA MET A 114 -8.43 60.17 -16.85
C MET A 114 -7.94 60.49 -18.27
N GLY A 115 -8.29 59.67 -19.26
CA GLY A 115 -7.93 59.88 -20.67
C GLY A 115 -6.47 59.55 -21.01
N LEU A 116 -5.79 58.73 -20.19
CA LEU A 116 -4.45 58.25 -20.49
C LEU A 116 -4.54 56.93 -21.26
N GLU A 117 -3.97 56.90 -22.46
CA GLU A 117 -3.92 55.68 -23.28
C GLU A 117 -2.99 54.62 -22.67
N PRO A 118 -3.46 53.38 -22.44
CA PRO A 118 -2.62 52.27 -22.04
C PRO A 118 -1.55 51.93 -23.07
N ASP A 119 -0.37 51.51 -22.60
CA ASP A 119 0.67 50.95 -23.46
C ASP A 119 0.80 49.43 -23.28
N LYS A 120 1.71 48.82 -24.04
CA LYS A 120 2.00 47.38 -23.95
C LYS A 120 2.38 46.92 -22.55
N TYR A 121 3.03 47.77 -21.75
CA TYR A 121 3.41 47.42 -20.39
C TYR A 121 2.20 47.46 -19.47
N THR A 122 1.29 48.43 -19.64
CA THR A 122 0.00 48.46 -18.93
C THR A 122 -0.73 47.13 -19.12
N PHE A 123 -0.99 46.73 -20.37
CA PHE A 123 -1.75 45.54 -20.67
C PHE A 123 -1.12 44.27 -20.10
N THR A 124 0.21 44.11 -20.18
CA THR A 124 0.88 42.93 -19.58
C THR A 124 0.70 42.83 -18.07
N PHE A 125 0.67 43.95 -17.33
CA PHE A 125 0.46 43.93 -15.88
C PHE A 125 -1.01 43.72 -15.51
N VAL A 126 -1.95 44.34 -16.23
CA VAL A 126 -3.38 44.21 -15.91
C VAL A 126 -3.89 42.83 -16.29
N LEU A 127 -3.45 42.23 -17.41
CA LEU A 127 -3.75 40.83 -17.73
C LEU A 127 -3.25 39.89 -16.63
N LYS A 128 -2.05 40.14 -16.08
CA LYS A 128 -1.53 39.39 -14.93
C LYS A 128 -2.38 39.59 -13.68
N ALA A 129 -2.93 40.79 -13.47
CA ALA A 129 -3.87 41.06 -12.38
C ALA A 129 -5.17 40.26 -12.55
N CYS A 130 -5.75 40.23 -13.76
CA CYS A 130 -6.95 39.45 -14.06
C CYS A 130 -6.73 37.97 -13.80
N THR A 131 -5.59 37.43 -14.24
CA THR A 131 -5.18 36.05 -13.93
C THR A 131 -5.07 35.80 -12.43
N GLY A 132 -4.47 36.71 -11.67
CA GLY A 132 -4.31 36.58 -10.22
C GLY A 132 -5.62 36.72 -9.44
N ALA A 133 -6.55 37.55 -9.92
CA ALA A 133 -7.89 37.73 -9.35
C ALA A 133 -8.88 36.62 -9.76
N LEU A 134 -8.52 35.78 -10.74
CA LEU A 134 -9.43 34.83 -11.40
C LEU A 134 -10.66 35.51 -12.02
N ASP A 135 -10.53 36.78 -12.45
CA ASP A 135 -11.61 37.55 -13.06
C ASP A 135 -11.61 37.36 -14.58
N PHE A 136 -12.36 36.37 -15.04
CA PHE A 136 -12.48 36.05 -16.46
C PHE A 136 -13.20 37.15 -17.26
N HIS A 137 -14.20 37.80 -16.66
CA HIS A 137 -14.99 38.82 -17.35
C HIS A 137 -14.14 40.04 -17.65
N GLU A 138 -13.38 40.49 -16.66
CA GLU A 138 -12.48 41.62 -16.83
C GLU A 138 -11.33 41.30 -17.79
N GLY A 139 -10.78 40.08 -17.73
CA GLY A 139 -9.77 39.62 -18.69
C GLY A 139 -10.27 39.66 -20.14
N VAL A 140 -11.55 39.34 -20.39
CA VAL A 140 -12.18 39.44 -21.72
C VAL A 140 -12.42 40.90 -22.12
N ALA A 141 -12.85 41.76 -21.19
CA ALA A 141 -13.06 43.19 -21.44
C ALA A 141 -11.74 43.87 -21.87
N ILE A 142 -10.65 43.58 -21.17
CA ILE A 142 -9.32 44.09 -21.51
C ILE A 142 -8.83 43.51 -22.85
N HIS A 143 -9.12 42.25 -23.16
CA HIS A 143 -8.82 41.70 -24.49
C HIS A 143 -9.58 42.44 -25.60
N GLN A 144 -10.84 42.82 -25.39
CA GLN A 144 -11.59 43.65 -26.33
C GLN A 144 -10.95 45.04 -26.50
N ASP A 145 -10.46 45.63 -25.41
CA ASP A 145 -9.74 46.91 -25.41
C ASP A 145 -8.39 46.83 -26.19
N ILE A 146 -7.68 45.71 -26.06
CA ILE A 146 -6.48 45.40 -26.85
C ILE A 146 -6.84 45.22 -28.33
N ALA A 147 -7.92 44.52 -28.62
CA ALA A 147 -8.39 44.22 -29.97
C ALA A 147 -8.81 45.50 -30.71
N SER A 148 -9.54 46.41 -30.06
CA SER A 148 -9.96 47.68 -30.65
C SER A 148 -8.80 48.62 -30.99
N ARG A 149 -7.62 48.40 -30.39
CA ARG A 149 -6.37 49.13 -30.68
C ARG A 149 -5.45 48.40 -31.65
N GLU A 150 -5.86 47.25 -32.18
CA GLU A 150 -5.05 46.39 -33.05
C GLU A 150 -3.72 45.97 -32.41
N LEU A 151 -3.67 45.85 -31.08
CA LEU A 151 -2.45 45.51 -30.34
C LEU A 151 -2.28 43.99 -30.12
N GLU A 152 -3.21 43.16 -30.60
CA GLU A 152 -3.15 41.69 -30.50
C GLU A 152 -1.95 41.07 -31.23
N TRP A 153 -1.38 41.77 -32.23
CA TRP A 153 -0.23 41.32 -33.00
C TRP A 153 1.11 41.49 -32.26
N ASP A 154 1.15 42.28 -31.17
CA ASP A 154 2.36 42.46 -30.37
C ASP A 154 2.65 41.20 -29.55
N VAL A 155 3.87 40.67 -29.68
CA VAL A 155 4.26 39.39 -29.05
C VAL A 155 4.18 39.44 -27.52
N PHE A 156 4.41 40.59 -26.87
CA PHE A 156 4.37 40.69 -25.41
C PHE A 156 2.92 40.70 -24.90
N ILE A 157 2.04 41.43 -25.57
CA ILE A 157 0.61 41.47 -25.23
C ILE A 157 -0.05 40.13 -25.56
N GLY A 158 0.22 39.59 -26.75
CA GLY A 158 -0.26 38.28 -27.18
C GLY A 158 0.16 37.15 -26.24
N THR A 159 1.42 37.14 -25.78
CA THR A 159 1.90 36.16 -24.77
C THR A 159 1.15 36.29 -23.44
N GLY A 160 0.87 37.53 -22.99
CA GLY A 160 0.08 37.78 -21.79
C GLY A 160 -1.37 37.29 -21.91
N LEU A 161 -1.99 37.47 -23.07
CA LEU A 161 -3.34 36.97 -23.37
C LEU A 161 -3.40 35.44 -23.43
N VAL A 162 -2.39 34.80 -24.03
CA VAL A 162 -2.26 33.33 -24.04
C VAL A 162 -2.16 32.78 -22.62
N ASP A 163 -1.27 33.34 -21.78
CA ASP A 163 -1.13 32.92 -20.37
C ASP A 163 -2.44 33.09 -19.58
N MET A 164 -3.14 34.22 -19.78
CA MET A 164 -4.43 34.49 -19.16
C MET A 164 -5.47 33.44 -19.57
N TYR A 165 -5.69 33.22 -20.86
CA TYR A 165 -6.69 32.26 -21.32
C TYR A 165 -6.37 30.82 -20.92
N CYS A 166 -5.10 30.41 -20.96
CA CYS A 166 -4.66 29.10 -20.49
C CYS A 166 -5.00 28.88 -19.02
N LYS A 167 -4.68 29.85 -18.15
CA LYS A 167 -4.96 29.77 -16.71
C LYS A 167 -6.45 29.84 -16.37
N MET A 168 -7.26 30.44 -17.25
CA MET A 168 -8.72 30.44 -17.15
C MET A 168 -9.36 29.18 -17.78
N GLY A 169 -8.56 28.21 -18.25
CA GLY A 169 -9.05 26.95 -18.82
C GLY A 169 -9.64 27.07 -20.24
N ARG A 170 -9.46 28.20 -20.94
CA ARG A 170 -10.00 28.46 -22.29
C ARG A 170 -8.95 28.28 -23.38
N LEU A 171 -8.49 27.04 -23.56
CA LEU A 171 -7.41 26.68 -24.49
C LEU A 171 -7.68 27.08 -25.94
N ASP A 172 -8.92 26.92 -26.44
CA ASP A 172 -9.28 27.33 -27.81
C ASP A 172 -9.09 28.83 -28.04
N SER A 173 -9.34 29.65 -27.01
CA SER A 173 -9.17 31.10 -27.10
C SER A 173 -7.70 31.47 -27.02
N ALA A 174 -6.94 30.81 -26.15
CA ALA A 174 -5.48 30.93 -26.10
C ALA A 174 -4.85 30.59 -27.46
N ARG A 175 -5.30 29.49 -28.11
CA ARG A 175 -4.87 29.06 -29.44
C ARG A 175 -5.13 30.13 -30.51
N LYS A 176 -6.34 30.69 -30.55
CA LYS A 176 -6.71 31.74 -31.51
C LYS A 176 -5.83 32.99 -31.35
N VAL A 177 -5.57 33.41 -30.12
CA VAL A 177 -4.69 34.57 -29.86
C VAL A 177 -3.26 34.24 -30.27
N PHE A 178 -2.77 33.05 -29.94
CA PHE A 178 -1.43 32.60 -30.31
C PHE A 178 -1.24 32.59 -31.83
N ASP A 179 -2.20 32.06 -32.59
CA ASP A 179 -2.12 31.98 -34.05
C ASP A 179 -2.10 33.37 -34.71
N LYS A 180 -2.73 34.39 -34.10
CA LYS A 180 -2.66 35.79 -34.56
C LYS A 180 -1.28 36.42 -34.39
N ILE A 181 -0.40 35.92 -33.51
CA ILE A 181 0.95 36.50 -33.33
C ILE A 181 1.79 36.24 -34.59
N PRO A 182 2.24 37.27 -35.33
CA PRO A 182 2.89 37.11 -36.64
C PRO A 182 4.35 36.68 -36.52
N ARG A 183 5.04 37.09 -35.44
CA ARG A 183 6.39 36.64 -35.08
C ARG A 183 6.40 36.14 -33.66
N LYS A 184 6.26 34.82 -33.51
CA LYS A 184 6.28 34.12 -32.23
C LYS A 184 7.72 33.98 -31.75
N ASP A 185 7.96 34.22 -30.48
CA ASP A 185 9.24 33.98 -29.82
C ASP A 185 9.14 32.80 -28.85
N VAL A 186 10.28 32.37 -28.30
CA VAL A 186 10.34 31.26 -27.33
C VAL A 186 9.40 31.47 -26.14
N ALA A 187 9.21 32.72 -25.68
CA ALA A 187 8.34 33.03 -24.56
C ALA A 187 6.86 32.78 -24.89
N SER A 188 6.39 33.19 -26.07
CA SER A 188 5.02 32.95 -26.54
C SER A 188 4.72 31.45 -26.68
N TRP A 189 5.67 30.67 -27.21
CA TRP A 189 5.57 29.21 -27.31
C TRP A 189 5.53 28.56 -25.92
N ASN A 190 6.41 29.00 -25.02
CA ASN A 190 6.47 28.50 -23.64
C ASN A 190 5.18 28.76 -22.87
N ALA A 191 4.53 29.91 -23.06
CA ALA A 191 3.25 30.22 -22.43
C ALA A 191 2.14 29.25 -22.88
N LEU A 192 2.06 28.95 -24.18
CA LEU A 192 1.08 28.00 -24.70
C LEU A 192 1.39 26.56 -24.26
N ILE A 193 2.64 26.11 -24.37
CA ILE A 193 3.05 24.75 -23.96
C ILE A 193 2.80 24.54 -22.46
N SER A 194 3.11 25.52 -21.62
CA SER A 194 2.86 25.45 -20.17
C SER A 194 1.38 25.30 -19.84
N GLY A 195 0.51 26.01 -20.59
CA GLY A 195 -0.94 25.94 -20.43
C GLY A 195 -1.59 24.68 -21.00
N LEU A 196 -1.02 24.07 -22.06
CA LEU A 196 -1.50 22.82 -22.65
C LEU A 196 -1.03 21.58 -21.88
N SER A 197 0.24 21.57 -21.46
CA SER A 197 0.67 20.86 -20.24
C SER A 197 -0.20 21.37 -19.08
N GLN A 198 -0.29 20.86 -17.86
CA GLN A 198 -1.34 21.30 -16.89
C GLN A 198 -2.83 21.12 -17.29
N SER A 199 -3.25 21.27 -18.55
CA SER A 199 -4.64 21.06 -19.03
C SER A 199 -4.92 19.61 -19.44
N SER A 200 -6.18 19.25 -19.73
CA SER A 200 -6.59 17.90 -20.11
C SER A 200 -6.02 17.36 -21.45
N ASN A 201 -5.28 18.16 -22.22
CA ASN A 201 -4.78 17.79 -23.56
C ASN A 201 -3.23 17.72 -23.64
N PRO A 202 -2.58 16.73 -22.99
CA PRO A 202 -1.12 16.62 -22.99
C PRO A 202 -0.51 16.30 -24.38
N CYS A 203 -1.25 15.64 -25.28
CA CYS A 203 -0.81 15.38 -26.64
C CYS A 203 -0.58 16.67 -27.44
N GLU A 204 -1.45 17.67 -27.27
CA GLU A 204 -1.34 18.94 -27.97
C GLU A 204 -0.10 19.73 -27.51
N ALA A 205 0.29 19.60 -26.24
CA ALA A 205 1.53 20.20 -25.73
C ALA A 205 2.78 19.63 -26.44
N LEU A 206 2.82 18.31 -26.67
CA LEU A 206 3.89 17.66 -27.45
C LEU A 206 3.87 18.11 -28.91
N GLU A 207 2.69 18.20 -29.51
CA GLU A 207 2.54 18.70 -30.87
C GLU A 207 3.06 20.14 -30.98
N MET A 208 2.76 21.00 -30.02
CA MET A 208 3.24 22.38 -30.02
C MET A 208 4.75 22.48 -29.82
N PHE A 209 5.31 21.65 -28.96
CA PHE A 209 6.76 21.56 -28.83
C PHE A 209 7.44 21.10 -30.13
N TRP A 210 6.82 20.20 -30.88
CA TRP A 210 7.33 19.79 -32.20
C TRP A 210 7.19 20.90 -33.24
N ARG A 211 6.03 21.56 -33.32
CA ARG A 211 5.81 22.68 -34.26
C ARG A 211 6.76 23.85 -34.01
N MET A 212 7.09 24.16 -32.75
CA MET A 212 8.11 25.16 -32.41
C MET A 212 9.45 24.88 -33.11
N GLN A 213 9.87 23.61 -33.15
CA GLN A 213 11.10 23.20 -33.82
C GLN A 213 10.99 23.27 -35.36
N MET A 214 9.82 22.99 -35.92
CA MET A 214 9.57 23.09 -37.36
C MET A 214 9.57 24.55 -37.84
N GLU A 215 9.23 25.51 -36.97
CA GLU A 215 9.39 26.94 -37.22
C GLU A 215 10.82 27.47 -36.96
N TYR A 216 11.80 26.57 -36.80
CA TYR A 216 13.21 26.87 -36.58
C TYR A 216 13.51 27.67 -35.29
N LEU A 217 12.59 27.67 -34.32
CA LEU A 217 12.86 28.17 -32.98
C LEU A 217 13.43 27.04 -32.14
N GLU A 218 14.56 27.28 -31.47
CA GLU A 218 15.18 26.27 -30.62
C GLU A 218 14.53 26.25 -29.22
N PRO A 219 13.93 25.12 -28.79
CA PRO A 219 13.47 24.99 -27.41
C PRO A 219 14.60 25.13 -26.40
N ASP A 220 14.36 25.97 -25.39
CA ASP A 220 15.25 26.20 -24.26
C ASP A 220 14.94 25.28 -23.06
N SER A 221 15.67 25.44 -21.96
CA SER A 221 15.43 24.66 -20.74
C SER A 221 14.03 24.89 -20.17
N VAL A 222 13.49 26.11 -20.29
CA VAL A 222 12.12 26.46 -19.85
C VAL A 222 11.08 25.71 -20.68
N SER A 223 11.30 25.56 -21.98
CA SER A 223 10.44 24.80 -22.89
C SER A 223 10.30 23.34 -22.43
N ILE A 224 11.42 22.71 -22.09
CA ILE A 224 11.47 21.31 -21.62
C ILE A 224 10.78 21.17 -20.25
N LEU A 225 11.04 22.10 -19.32
CA LEU A 225 10.40 22.09 -17.99
C LEU A 225 8.88 22.28 -18.08
N ASN A 226 8.40 23.15 -18.97
CA ASN A 226 6.97 23.35 -19.20
C ASN A 226 6.31 22.13 -19.85
N LEU A 227 7.05 21.37 -20.67
CA LEU A 227 6.57 20.16 -21.31
C LEU A 227 6.51 18.95 -20.36
N ALA A 228 7.37 18.90 -19.34
CA ALA A 228 7.51 17.77 -18.42
C ALA A 228 6.17 17.24 -17.85
N PRO A 229 5.25 18.08 -17.33
CA PRO A 229 3.97 17.59 -16.81
C PRO A 229 3.05 16.95 -17.86
N ALA A 230 3.19 17.30 -19.15
CA ALA A 230 2.43 16.66 -20.22
C ALA A 230 2.95 15.24 -20.48
N VAL A 231 4.27 15.08 -20.56
CA VAL A 231 4.93 13.78 -20.80
C VAL A 231 4.69 12.83 -19.64
N SER A 232 4.83 13.32 -18.40
CA SER A 232 4.56 12.52 -17.20
C SER A 232 3.13 12.00 -17.14
N ARG A 233 2.15 12.72 -17.70
CA ARG A 233 0.73 12.31 -17.71
C ARG A 233 0.37 11.37 -18.85
N LEU A 234 1.17 11.36 -19.92
CA LEU A 234 1.00 10.42 -21.03
C LEU A 234 1.57 9.04 -20.70
N GLU A 235 2.46 8.96 -19.70
CA GLU A 235 3.17 7.74 -19.31
C GLU A 235 3.91 7.06 -20.48
N ASP A 236 4.21 7.83 -21.53
CA ASP A 236 4.87 7.34 -22.74
C ASP A 236 6.39 7.46 -22.62
N VAL A 237 7.03 6.30 -22.47
CA VAL A 237 8.48 6.15 -22.36
C VAL A 237 9.20 6.62 -23.63
N ASP A 238 8.60 6.48 -24.81
CA ASP A 238 9.29 6.79 -26.08
C ASP A 238 9.33 8.29 -26.36
N SER A 239 8.26 9.03 -26.02
CA SER A 239 8.29 10.48 -25.94
C SER A 239 9.35 10.99 -24.95
N CYS A 240 9.46 10.35 -23.78
CA CYS A 240 10.48 10.69 -22.78
C CYS A 240 11.92 10.47 -23.31
N LYS A 241 12.19 9.35 -24.00
CA LYS A 241 13.49 9.10 -24.66
C LYS A 241 13.81 10.14 -25.72
N SER A 242 12.83 10.55 -26.51
CA SER A 242 12.99 11.56 -27.55
C SER A 242 13.41 12.91 -26.97
N ILE A 243 12.76 13.34 -25.89
CA ILE A 243 13.10 14.58 -25.16
C ILE A 243 14.47 14.46 -24.51
N HIS A 244 14.78 13.33 -23.86
CA HIS A 244 16.10 13.10 -23.27
C HIS A 244 17.22 13.16 -24.34
N GLY A 245 16.99 12.57 -25.52
CA GLY A 245 17.91 12.68 -26.66
C GLY A 245 18.10 14.13 -27.14
N TYR A 246 17.05 14.96 -27.11
CA TYR A 246 17.16 16.39 -27.36
C TYR A 246 18.02 17.11 -26.30
N VAL A 247 17.78 16.84 -25.01
CA VAL A 247 18.55 17.41 -23.88
C VAL A 247 20.04 17.11 -23.99
N VAL A 248 20.40 15.85 -24.30
CA VAL A 248 21.79 15.42 -24.45
C VAL A 248 22.45 16.12 -25.64
N ARG A 249 21.79 16.20 -26.80
CA ARG A 249 22.32 16.85 -28.00
C ARG A 249 22.57 18.35 -27.81
N ARG A 250 21.78 19.01 -26.96
CA ARG A 250 21.86 20.47 -26.71
C ARG A 250 22.66 20.85 -25.46
N CYS A 251 23.25 19.89 -24.76
CA CYS A 251 24.06 20.11 -23.56
C CYS A 251 23.35 20.89 -22.43
N VAL A 252 22.02 20.84 -22.36
CA VAL A 252 21.21 21.51 -21.30
C VAL A 252 20.95 20.60 -20.08
N PHE A 253 21.66 19.47 -20.00
CA PHE A 253 21.46 18.40 -19.02
C PHE A 253 21.40 18.89 -17.56
N GLY A 254 22.29 19.81 -17.15
CA GLY A 254 22.36 20.25 -15.75
C GLY A 254 21.08 20.89 -15.21
N VAL A 255 20.36 21.68 -16.02
CA VAL A 255 19.17 22.42 -15.57
C VAL A 255 17.91 21.55 -15.55
N VAL A 256 17.86 20.51 -16.38
CA VAL A 256 16.67 19.67 -16.58
C VAL A 256 16.79 18.26 -15.98
N SER A 257 17.94 17.90 -15.41
CA SER A 257 18.20 16.54 -14.88
C SER A 257 17.15 16.09 -13.87
N ASN A 258 16.79 16.93 -12.89
CA ASN A 258 15.75 16.59 -11.90
C ASN A 258 14.39 16.37 -12.55
N SER A 259 14.04 17.17 -13.57
CA SER A 259 12.81 17.00 -14.33
C SER A 259 12.83 15.71 -15.15
N LEU A 260 13.96 15.33 -15.76
CA LEU A 260 14.08 14.05 -16.46
C LEU A 260 13.93 12.86 -15.50
N ILE A 261 14.51 12.93 -14.30
CA ILE A 261 14.33 11.90 -13.26
C ILE A 261 12.83 11.75 -12.95
N ASP A 262 12.11 12.84 -12.68
CA ASP A 262 10.67 12.82 -12.40
C ASP A 262 9.85 12.25 -13.57
N ILE A 263 10.13 12.64 -14.82
CA ILE A 263 9.41 12.13 -16.00
C ILE A 263 9.66 10.63 -16.18
N TYR A 264 10.93 10.18 -16.14
CA TYR A 264 11.26 8.76 -16.32
C TYR A 264 10.68 7.90 -15.20
N SER A 265 10.68 8.39 -13.96
CA SER A 265 9.99 7.74 -12.86
C SER A 265 8.50 7.62 -13.18
N LYS A 266 7.78 8.71 -13.45
CA LYS A 266 6.33 8.64 -13.71
C LYS A 266 5.94 7.80 -14.93
N CYS A 267 6.79 7.71 -15.96
CA CYS A 267 6.58 6.83 -17.12
C CYS A 267 6.95 5.36 -16.85
N GLY A 268 7.18 4.94 -15.61
CA GLY A 268 7.43 3.53 -15.26
C GLY A 268 8.87 3.04 -15.45
N ASN A 269 9.83 3.90 -15.80
CA ASN A 269 11.23 3.50 -16.02
C ASN A 269 12.20 4.11 -14.99
N VAL A 270 12.03 3.68 -13.74
CA VAL A 270 12.85 4.14 -12.61
C VAL A 270 14.35 3.79 -12.76
N ASN A 271 14.69 2.76 -13.53
CA ASN A 271 16.08 2.38 -13.79
C ASN A 271 16.83 3.42 -14.64
N LEU A 272 16.18 3.99 -15.66
CA LEU A 272 16.76 5.08 -16.44
C LEU A 272 16.84 6.36 -15.61
N ALA A 273 15.81 6.66 -14.79
CA ALA A 273 15.85 7.76 -13.83
C ALA A 273 17.06 7.62 -12.90
N ARG A 274 17.32 6.41 -12.39
CA ARG A 274 18.49 6.12 -11.54
C ARG A 274 19.81 6.37 -12.25
N ARG A 275 19.94 5.94 -13.51
CA ARG A 275 21.16 6.16 -14.31
C ARG A 275 21.43 7.65 -14.51
N ILE A 276 20.40 8.44 -14.79
CA ILE A 276 20.51 9.90 -14.92
C ILE A 276 21.00 10.49 -13.60
N PHE A 277 20.36 10.11 -12.49
CA PHE A 277 20.78 10.54 -11.15
C PHE A 277 22.26 10.23 -10.88
N ASP A 278 22.71 9.01 -11.17
CA ASP A 278 24.11 8.62 -10.95
C ASP A 278 25.10 9.43 -11.78
N GLN A 279 24.75 9.79 -13.02
CA GLN A 279 25.57 10.60 -13.92
C GLN A 279 25.66 12.08 -13.54
N MET A 280 24.79 12.59 -12.66
CA MET A 280 24.85 13.98 -12.20
C MET A 280 26.14 14.23 -11.39
N ARG A 281 26.92 15.24 -11.79
CA ARG A 281 28.16 15.64 -11.10
C ARG A 281 27.88 16.29 -9.75
N ASP A 282 26.95 17.23 -9.73
CA ASP A 282 26.50 17.93 -8.54
C ASP A 282 25.05 17.53 -8.24
N LYS A 283 24.82 16.94 -7.06
CA LYS A 283 23.51 16.50 -6.60
C LYS A 283 23.08 17.39 -5.43
N ASP A 284 22.04 18.18 -5.64
CA ASP A 284 21.42 19.00 -4.60
C ASP A 284 20.32 18.24 -3.84
N ASP A 285 19.79 18.84 -2.78
CA ASP A 285 18.71 18.25 -1.97
C ASP A 285 17.45 17.91 -2.80
N VAL A 286 17.18 18.66 -3.87
CA VAL A 286 16.08 18.40 -4.81
C VAL A 286 16.36 17.14 -5.65
N SER A 287 17.59 16.93 -6.09
CA SER A 287 17.99 15.74 -6.86
C SER A 287 17.74 14.46 -6.06
N TRP A 288 18.17 14.45 -4.78
CA TRP A 288 17.96 13.32 -3.87
C TRP A 288 16.46 13.10 -3.60
N ALA A 289 15.73 14.17 -3.29
CA ALA A 289 14.30 14.11 -3.03
C ALA A 289 13.50 13.55 -4.22
N THR A 290 13.84 13.97 -5.44
CA THR A 290 13.16 13.56 -6.67
C THR A 290 13.42 12.08 -6.96
N MET A 291 14.65 11.61 -6.79
CA MET A 291 14.97 10.19 -6.95
C MET A 291 14.28 9.32 -5.87
N MET A 292 14.25 9.78 -4.61
CA MET A 292 13.51 9.09 -3.55
C MET A 292 12.01 9.02 -3.84
N ALA A 293 11.40 10.11 -4.29
CA ALA A 293 9.99 10.13 -4.70
C ALA A 293 9.72 9.14 -5.85
N GLY A 294 10.61 9.11 -6.84
CA GLY A 294 10.54 8.17 -7.95
C GLY A 294 10.56 6.71 -7.51
N TYR A 295 11.41 6.36 -6.54
CA TYR A 295 11.42 5.00 -5.99
C TYR A 295 10.19 4.67 -5.14
N VAL A 296 9.73 5.61 -4.29
CA VAL A 296 8.49 5.43 -3.51
C VAL A 296 7.30 5.15 -4.43
N HIS A 297 7.18 5.88 -5.55
CA HIS A 297 6.10 5.67 -6.52
C HIS A 297 6.06 4.25 -7.11
N HIS A 298 7.19 3.54 -7.15
CA HIS A 298 7.28 2.17 -7.68
C HIS A 298 7.37 1.10 -6.57
N GLY A 299 7.17 1.49 -5.30
CA GLY A 299 7.31 0.57 -4.17
C GLY A 299 8.74 0.13 -3.85
N CYS A 300 9.77 0.78 -4.44
CA CYS A 300 11.18 0.49 -4.22
C CYS A 300 11.69 1.12 -2.90
N TYR A 301 11.07 0.77 -1.77
CA TYR A 301 11.31 1.42 -0.47
C TYR A 301 12.72 1.17 0.08
N PHE A 302 13.31 0.01 -0.20
CA PHE A 302 14.65 -0.31 0.26
C PHE A 302 15.71 0.60 -0.39
N GLU A 303 15.58 0.87 -1.68
CA GLU A 303 16.46 1.75 -2.44
C GLU A 303 16.39 3.20 -1.93
N VAL A 304 15.24 3.64 -1.43
CA VAL A 304 15.07 4.94 -0.77
C VAL A 304 15.93 5.01 0.51
N LEU A 305 15.89 3.97 1.35
CA LEU A 305 16.69 3.93 2.57
C LEU A 305 18.20 3.83 2.28
N GLN A 306 18.59 3.11 1.22
CA GLN A 306 19.98 3.12 0.75
C GLN A 306 20.42 4.49 0.23
N LEU A 307 19.54 5.19 -0.50
CA LEU A 307 19.77 6.55 -0.96
C LEU A 307 19.96 7.50 0.22
N LEU A 308 19.15 7.36 1.27
CA LEU A 308 19.26 8.15 2.49
C LEU A 308 20.64 7.98 3.14
N ASP A 309 21.15 6.76 3.23
CA ASP A 309 22.46 6.49 3.80
C ASP A 309 23.60 7.08 2.95
N LYS A 310 23.49 6.98 1.61
CA LYS A 310 24.44 7.63 0.69
C LYS A 310 24.39 9.15 0.78
N MET A 311 23.20 9.73 0.94
CA MET A 311 23.02 11.17 1.07
C MET A 311 23.72 11.69 2.34
N LYS A 312 23.60 10.98 3.45
CA LYS A 312 24.24 11.34 4.73
C LYS A 312 25.77 11.27 4.70
N GLN A 313 26.33 10.40 3.88
CA GLN A 313 27.79 10.31 3.70
C GLN A 313 28.35 11.54 2.97
N GLN A 314 27.52 12.34 2.29
CA GLN A 314 27.94 13.58 1.63
C GLN A 314 27.80 14.78 2.60
N GLN A 315 28.94 15.34 3.02
CA GLN A 315 29.02 16.38 4.06
C GLN A 315 28.26 17.71 3.77
N HIS A 316 27.77 17.94 2.54
CA HIS A 316 27.21 19.22 2.13
C HIS A 316 25.70 19.21 1.81
N THR A 317 25.02 18.06 1.88
CA THR A 317 23.62 17.95 1.44
C THR A 317 22.68 17.68 2.61
N LYS A 318 21.79 18.64 2.91
CA LYS A 318 20.76 18.50 3.95
C LYS A 318 19.51 17.85 3.38
N MET A 319 18.80 17.05 4.17
CA MET A 319 17.47 16.59 3.76
C MET A 319 16.50 17.78 3.73
N ASN A 320 15.74 17.90 2.65
CA ASN A 320 14.57 18.76 2.59
C ASN A 320 13.31 18.02 3.05
N LYS A 321 12.20 18.75 3.18
CA LYS A 321 10.90 18.19 3.62
C LYS A 321 10.48 16.96 2.79
N VAL A 322 10.63 17.03 1.46
CA VAL A 322 10.26 15.94 0.54
C VAL A 322 11.11 14.70 0.78
N SER A 323 12.42 14.85 0.98
CA SER A 323 13.32 13.75 1.31
C SER A 323 12.94 13.09 2.65
N VAL A 324 12.59 13.88 3.66
CA VAL A 324 12.15 13.38 4.98
C VAL A 324 10.87 12.57 4.85
N VAL A 325 9.86 13.10 4.16
CA VAL A 325 8.57 12.41 3.96
C VAL A 325 8.76 11.08 3.22
N ASN A 326 9.48 11.08 2.09
CA ASN A 326 9.71 9.86 1.32
C ASN A 326 10.54 8.81 2.09
N SER A 327 11.51 9.27 2.90
CA SER A 327 12.29 8.37 3.77
C SER A 327 11.44 7.76 4.89
N LEU A 328 10.53 8.53 5.49
CA LEU A 328 9.59 8.04 6.50
C LEU A 328 8.58 7.06 5.91
N LEU A 329 8.06 7.35 4.72
CA LEU A 329 7.18 6.42 3.99
C LEU A 329 7.89 5.11 3.73
N ALA A 330 9.12 5.15 3.19
CA ALA A 330 9.91 3.94 2.96
C ALA A 330 10.19 3.16 4.26
N ALA A 331 10.57 3.83 5.35
CA ALA A 331 10.77 3.20 6.65
C ALA A 331 9.48 2.56 7.19
N ALA A 332 8.32 3.23 7.01
CA ALA A 332 7.02 2.73 7.44
C ALA A 332 6.58 1.48 6.67
N GLU A 333 6.73 1.48 5.35
CA GLU A 333 6.38 0.32 4.49
C GLU A 333 7.31 -0.87 4.73
N MET A 334 8.60 -0.61 4.98
CA MET A 334 9.59 -1.64 5.33
C MET A 334 9.49 -2.09 6.80
N ARG A 335 8.66 -1.43 7.62
CA ARG A 335 8.59 -1.58 9.08
C ARG A 335 9.96 -1.48 9.76
N ASP A 336 10.85 -0.63 9.23
CA ASP A 336 12.19 -0.39 9.77
C ASP A 336 12.15 0.74 10.81
N LEU A 337 11.89 0.35 12.06
CA LEU A 337 11.75 1.28 13.17
C LEU A 337 13.03 2.07 13.46
N GLU A 338 14.21 1.46 13.26
CA GLU A 338 15.49 2.11 13.55
C GLU A 338 15.78 3.23 12.54
N LYS A 339 15.58 2.95 11.24
CA LYS A 339 15.65 4.00 10.21
C LYS A 339 14.58 5.06 10.40
N GLY A 340 13.37 4.68 10.79
CA GLY A 340 12.29 5.61 11.10
C GLY A 340 12.64 6.57 12.25
N LYS A 341 13.23 6.07 13.35
CA LYS A 341 13.73 6.89 14.47
C LYS A 341 14.85 7.82 14.03
N GLU A 342 15.77 7.33 13.20
CA GLU A 342 16.87 8.11 12.65
C GLU A 342 16.36 9.32 11.85
N VAL A 343 15.39 9.10 10.96
CA VAL A 343 14.77 10.18 10.16
C VAL A 343 13.94 11.13 11.03
N HIS A 344 13.21 10.62 12.02
CA HIS A 344 12.48 11.47 12.99
C HIS A 344 13.43 12.40 13.77
N ASN A 345 14.56 11.88 14.26
CA ASN A 345 15.57 12.70 14.93
C ASN A 345 16.13 13.79 14.01
N TYR A 346 16.31 13.49 12.73
CA TYR A 346 16.72 14.49 11.74
C TYR A 346 15.65 15.57 11.53
N ALA A 347 14.37 15.19 11.45
CA ALA A 347 13.25 16.13 11.35
C ALA A 347 13.17 17.07 12.56
N LEU A 348 13.43 16.55 13.77
CA LEU A 348 13.54 17.34 15.00
C LEU A 348 14.69 18.36 14.92
N GLN A 349 15.87 17.95 14.47
CA GLN A 349 17.03 18.85 14.31
C GLN A 349 16.79 19.98 13.31
N LEU A 350 15.96 19.75 12.29
CA LEU A 350 15.56 20.75 11.31
C LEU A 350 14.39 21.64 11.75
N GLY A 351 13.80 21.39 12.92
CA GLY A 351 12.62 22.13 13.39
C GLY A 351 11.35 21.88 12.58
N LEU A 352 11.28 20.74 11.86
CA LEU A 352 10.17 20.43 10.95
C LEU A 352 8.95 19.80 11.64
N MET A 353 9.00 19.57 12.95
CA MET A 353 7.90 18.92 13.70
C MET A 353 6.64 19.78 13.80
N SER A 354 6.76 21.10 13.63
CA SER A 354 5.61 22.01 13.57
C SER A 354 4.85 21.91 12.24
N ASP A 355 5.44 21.28 11.22
CA ASP A 355 4.82 21.12 9.91
C ASP A 355 3.98 19.83 9.88
N ILE A 356 2.66 19.97 9.76
CA ILE A 356 1.71 18.86 9.71
C ILE A 356 2.02 17.87 8.58
N VAL A 357 2.64 18.32 7.48
CA VAL A 357 3.03 17.49 6.33
C VAL A 357 4.16 16.53 6.68
N VAL A 358 5.03 16.88 7.63
CA VAL A 358 6.13 16.03 8.11
C VAL A 358 5.70 15.23 9.33
N ALA A 359 4.94 15.83 10.24
CA ALA A 359 4.51 15.19 11.47
C ALA A 359 3.54 14.02 11.22
N THR A 360 2.67 14.12 10.21
CA THR A 360 1.71 13.06 9.86
C THR A 360 2.40 11.77 9.38
N PRO A 361 3.35 11.79 8.43
CA PRO A 361 4.17 10.63 8.08
C PRO A 361 4.97 10.04 9.26
N ILE A 362 5.41 10.84 10.22
CA ILE A 362 6.11 10.34 11.42
C ILE A 362 5.15 9.51 12.28
N VAL A 363 3.94 10.03 12.53
CA VAL A 363 2.88 9.30 13.25
C VAL A 363 2.56 7.99 12.54
N SER A 364 2.36 8.05 11.22
CA SER A 364 2.10 6.86 10.40
C SER A 364 3.23 5.84 10.46
N MET A 365 4.49 6.29 10.47
CA MET A 365 5.66 5.42 10.56
C MET A 365 5.69 4.68 11.90
N TYR A 366 5.53 5.38 13.03
CA TYR A 366 5.50 4.72 14.34
C TYR A 366 4.34 3.73 14.45
N ALA A 367 3.15 4.08 13.92
CA ALA A 367 2.00 3.19 13.91
C ALA A 367 2.28 1.89 13.12
N LYS A 368 2.81 2.00 11.89
CA LYS A 368 3.15 0.85 11.04
C LYS A 368 4.30 0.00 11.59
N CYS A 369 5.24 0.61 12.30
CA CYS A 369 6.33 -0.08 12.99
C CYS A 369 5.92 -0.71 14.33
N GLY A 370 4.66 -0.57 14.77
CA GLY A 370 4.12 -1.18 15.99
C GLY A 370 4.28 -0.37 17.28
N GLU A 371 4.86 0.83 17.23
CA GLU A 371 5.07 1.74 18.36
C GLU A 371 3.84 2.63 18.60
N LEU A 372 2.70 1.98 18.91
CA LEU A 372 1.40 2.63 18.99
C LEU A 372 1.31 3.75 20.04
N LYS A 373 1.92 3.55 21.22
CA LYS A 373 1.91 4.54 22.29
C LYS A 373 2.53 5.84 21.83
N LYS A 374 3.72 5.76 21.23
CA LYS A 374 4.45 6.90 20.70
C LYS A 374 3.72 7.55 19.52
N ALA A 375 3.12 6.74 18.64
CA ALA A 375 2.30 7.26 17.54
C ALA A 375 1.11 8.08 18.07
N LYS A 376 0.39 7.58 19.09
CA LYS A 376 -0.76 8.26 19.71
C LYS A 376 -0.33 9.53 20.45
N GLU A 377 0.77 9.49 21.21
CA GLU A 377 1.33 10.67 21.89
C GLU A 377 1.68 11.78 20.89
N LEU A 378 2.40 11.43 19.81
CA LEU A 378 2.78 12.38 18.77
C LEU A 378 1.55 12.94 18.07
N PHE A 379 0.57 12.11 17.74
CA PHE A 379 -0.68 12.56 17.12
C PHE A 379 -1.46 13.54 17.99
N LEU A 380 -1.60 13.24 19.30
CA LEU A 380 -2.29 14.12 20.25
C LEU A 380 -1.56 15.45 20.46
N SER A 381 -0.23 15.47 20.28
CA SER A 381 0.59 16.67 20.37
C SER A 381 0.51 17.60 19.14
N LEU A 382 -0.15 17.18 18.05
CA LEU A 382 -0.28 17.99 16.83
C LEU A 382 -1.25 19.16 17.04
N GLU A 383 -0.75 20.38 16.84
CA GLU A 383 -1.55 21.59 16.73
C GLU A 383 -2.17 21.67 15.32
N GLY A 384 -3.46 22.02 15.22
CA GLY A 384 -4.14 22.17 13.92
C GLY A 384 -4.42 20.86 13.18
N ARG A 385 -4.70 19.75 13.90
CA ARG A 385 -5.14 18.46 13.33
C ARG A 385 -6.29 18.65 12.36
N ASP A 386 -5.98 18.60 11.08
CA ASP A 386 -6.95 18.66 10.00
C ASP A 386 -7.45 17.27 9.64
N LEU A 387 -8.42 17.21 8.72
CA LEU A 387 -9.02 15.96 8.27
C LEU A 387 -7.99 15.01 7.62
N VAL A 388 -6.94 15.57 7.01
CA VAL A 388 -5.87 14.81 6.36
C VAL A 388 -5.04 14.07 7.41
N ALA A 389 -4.68 14.71 8.51
CA ALA A 389 -3.97 14.08 9.62
C ALA A 389 -4.78 12.94 10.26
N TRP A 390 -6.09 13.14 10.48
CA TRP A 390 -6.97 12.08 10.99
C TRP A 390 -7.09 10.91 10.02
N SER A 391 -7.31 11.19 8.73
CA SER A 391 -7.41 10.16 7.68
C SER A 391 -6.13 9.34 7.57
N ALA A 392 -4.97 10.00 7.55
CA ALA A 392 -3.67 9.35 7.46
C ALA A 392 -3.38 8.47 8.69
N PHE A 393 -3.68 8.95 9.91
CA PHE A 393 -3.45 8.16 11.11
C PHE A 393 -4.39 6.95 11.19
N LEU A 394 -5.67 7.11 10.87
CA LEU A 394 -6.63 6.00 10.80
C LEU A 394 -6.20 4.97 9.74
N SER A 395 -5.80 5.42 8.54
CA SER A 395 -5.28 4.55 7.48
C SER A 395 -4.04 3.78 7.95
N ALA A 396 -3.13 4.45 8.65
CA ALA A 396 -1.91 3.82 9.17
C ALA A 396 -2.23 2.74 10.20
N LEU A 397 -3.18 2.98 11.10
CA LEU A 397 -3.61 1.99 12.10
C LEU A 397 -4.26 0.76 11.46
N VAL A 398 -5.13 0.95 10.47
CA VAL A 398 -5.75 -0.15 9.72
C VAL A 398 -4.69 -0.97 8.99
N GLN A 399 -3.83 -0.31 8.19
CA GLN A 399 -2.75 -0.98 7.45
C GLN A 399 -1.70 -1.65 8.37
N ALA A 400 -1.51 -1.13 9.58
CA ALA A 400 -0.61 -1.72 10.58
C ALA A 400 -1.19 -2.99 11.22
N GLY A 401 -2.49 -3.27 11.04
CA GLY A 401 -3.19 -4.40 11.65
C GLY A 401 -3.79 -4.08 13.02
N TYR A 402 -4.05 -2.80 13.31
CA TYR A 402 -4.70 -2.34 14.55
C TYR A 402 -6.06 -1.67 14.29
N PRO A 403 -7.00 -2.35 13.61
CA PRO A 403 -8.30 -1.78 13.28
C PRO A 403 -9.15 -1.44 14.52
N GLY A 404 -8.92 -2.12 15.66
CA GLY A 404 -9.61 -1.83 16.92
C GLY A 404 -9.24 -0.46 17.50
N GLU A 405 -7.95 -0.12 17.45
CA GLU A 405 -7.44 1.20 17.83
C GLU A 405 -7.93 2.29 16.87
N ALA A 406 -7.99 1.99 15.56
CA ALA A 406 -8.56 2.92 14.58
C ALA A 406 -10.00 3.31 14.94
N LEU A 407 -10.82 2.36 15.40
CA LEU A 407 -12.19 2.60 15.83
C LEU A 407 -12.27 3.39 17.15
N SER A 408 -11.31 3.23 18.05
CA SER A 408 -11.19 4.02 19.28
C SER A 408 -10.85 5.49 18.96
N ILE A 409 -9.86 5.71 18.08
CA ILE A 409 -9.45 7.04 17.61
C ILE A 409 -10.58 7.74 16.83
N PHE A 410 -11.41 6.98 16.11
CA PHE A 410 -12.61 7.52 15.48
C PHE A 410 -13.61 8.09 16.48
N GLN A 411 -13.81 7.45 17.63
CA GLN A 411 -14.68 8.00 18.68
C GLN A 411 -14.11 9.33 19.20
N GLU A 412 -12.80 9.43 19.39
CA GLU A 412 -12.13 10.69 19.77
C GLU A 412 -12.33 11.79 18.70
N MET A 413 -12.29 11.45 17.41
CA MET A 413 -12.59 12.38 16.31
C MET A 413 -14.04 12.90 16.38
N GLN A 414 -15.01 12.03 16.69
CA GLN A 414 -16.41 12.43 16.86
C GLN A 414 -16.60 13.39 18.05
N HIS A 415 -15.87 13.16 19.15
CA HIS A 415 -15.85 14.08 20.30
C HIS A 415 -15.25 15.45 19.95
N ALA A 416 -14.31 15.51 19.00
CA ALA A 416 -13.77 16.76 18.45
C ALA A 416 -14.73 17.48 17.46
N SER A 417 -15.96 16.97 17.27
CA SER A 417 -16.99 17.54 16.39
C SER A 417 -16.59 17.65 14.90
N LEU A 418 -15.58 16.90 14.46
CA LEU A 418 -15.19 16.81 13.06
C LEU A 418 -16.08 15.79 12.35
N LYS A 419 -16.62 16.16 11.19
CA LYS A 419 -17.43 15.25 10.36
C LYS A 419 -16.51 14.39 9.48
N PRO A 420 -16.60 13.05 9.56
CA PRO A 420 -15.91 12.15 8.65
C PRO A 420 -16.27 12.44 7.20
N ASP A 421 -15.26 12.49 6.34
CA ASP A 421 -15.45 12.49 4.88
C ASP A 421 -15.52 11.05 4.34
N LYS A 422 -15.64 10.96 3.01
CA LYS A 422 -15.69 9.68 2.28
C LYS A 422 -14.46 8.82 2.56
N THR A 423 -13.27 9.42 2.58
CA THR A 423 -11.98 8.71 2.81
C THR A 423 -11.92 8.09 4.20
N ILE A 424 -12.33 8.82 5.22
CA ILE A 424 -12.37 8.30 6.60
C ILE A 424 -13.41 7.19 6.70
N LEU A 425 -14.58 7.33 6.09
CA LEU A 425 -15.58 6.26 6.08
C LEU A 425 -15.07 5.00 5.39
N THR A 426 -14.43 5.09 4.22
CA THR A 426 -13.86 3.91 3.53
C THR A 426 -12.80 3.21 4.39
N ASN A 427 -11.98 3.97 5.12
CA ASN A 427 -10.98 3.41 6.04
C ASN A 427 -11.64 2.69 7.23
N LEU A 428 -12.69 3.28 7.83
CA LEU A 428 -13.40 2.68 8.97
C LEU A 428 -14.21 1.46 8.58
N VAL A 429 -14.85 1.49 7.40
CA VAL A 429 -15.55 0.35 6.82
C VAL A 429 -14.57 -0.79 6.58
N SER A 430 -13.38 -0.49 6.05
CA SER A 430 -12.30 -1.48 5.87
C SER A 430 -11.82 -2.04 7.22
N ALA A 431 -11.62 -1.20 8.24
CA ALA A 431 -11.28 -1.62 9.60
C ALA A 431 -12.33 -2.57 10.19
N CYS A 432 -13.63 -2.25 10.03
CA CYS A 432 -14.73 -3.10 10.47
C CYS A 432 -14.73 -4.44 9.73
N ALA A 433 -14.42 -4.43 8.44
CA ALA A 433 -14.33 -5.61 7.60
C ALA A 433 -13.14 -6.52 7.96
N GLU A 434 -12.04 -5.95 8.47
CA GLU A 434 -10.87 -6.70 8.94
C GLU A 434 -11.12 -7.42 10.28
N ILE A 435 -11.85 -6.78 11.20
CA ILE A 435 -12.20 -7.39 12.50
C ILE A 435 -13.47 -8.26 12.39
N SER A 436 -14.12 -8.27 11.23
CA SER A 436 -15.46 -8.85 11.05
C SER A 436 -16.49 -8.32 12.05
N ASN A 437 -16.35 -7.06 12.49
CA ASN A 437 -17.23 -6.44 13.48
C ASN A 437 -18.47 -5.85 12.80
N SER A 438 -19.46 -6.72 12.56
CA SER A 438 -20.71 -6.36 11.88
C SER A 438 -21.52 -5.29 12.61
N ARG A 439 -21.40 -5.17 13.94
CA ARG A 439 -22.13 -4.15 14.72
C ARG A 439 -21.61 -2.75 14.41
N LEU A 440 -20.30 -2.54 14.49
CA LEU A 440 -19.70 -1.25 14.17
C LEU A 440 -19.83 -0.93 12.68
N GLY A 441 -19.67 -1.92 11.80
CA GLY A 441 -19.91 -1.75 10.37
C GLY A 441 -21.32 -1.23 10.06
N LYS A 442 -22.36 -1.75 10.73
CA LYS A 442 -23.74 -1.25 10.62
C LYS A 442 -23.90 0.19 11.12
N ILE A 443 -23.20 0.58 12.19
CA ILE A 443 -23.22 1.96 12.71
C ILE A 443 -22.60 2.93 11.70
N VAL A 444 -21.45 2.56 11.12
CA VAL A 444 -20.77 3.34 10.08
C VAL A 444 -21.65 3.45 8.83
N HIS A 445 -22.30 2.36 8.42
CA HIS A 445 -23.28 2.39 7.33
C HIS A 445 -24.46 3.32 7.63
N CYS A 446 -25.02 3.30 8.85
CA CYS A 446 -26.09 4.23 9.24
C CYS A 446 -25.64 5.69 9.15
N TYR A 447 -24.39 5.99 9.50
CA TYR A 447 -23.83 7.33 9.32
C TYR A 447 -23.73 7.70 7.83
N ALA A 448 -23.23 6.79 6.98
CA ALA A 448 -23.14 7.01 5.52
C ALA A 448 -24.50 7.34 4.89
N ILE A 449 -25.57 6.65 5.33
CA ILE A 449 -26.96 6.95 4.92
C ILE A 449 -27.37 8.35 5.38
N LYS A 450 -27.16 8.69 6.65
CA LYS A 450 -27.53 10.02 7.20
C LYS A 450 -26.77 11.17 6.56
N ALA A 451 -25.56 10.93 6.09
CA ALA A 451 -24.70 11.92 5.44
C ALA A 451 -24.87 11.97 3.91
N ASP A 452 -25.81 11.18 3.34
CA ASP A 452 -26.02 11.02 1.90
C ASP A 452 -24.76 10.62 1.11
N MET A 453 -23.87 9.86 1.77
CA MET A 453 -22.62 9.38 1.19
C MET A 453 -22.77 7.99 0.57
N GLU A 454 -23.88 7.28 0.80
CA GLU A 454 -24.20 5.98 0.20
C GLU A 454 -24.38 6.05 -1.33
N SER A 455 -24.71 7.23 -1.87
CA SER A 455 -24.83 7.47 -3.31
C SER A 455 -23.48 7.42 -4.05
N ASP A 456 -22.38 7.57 -3.32
CA ASP A 456 -21.03 7.48 -3.86
C ASP A 456 -20.63 6.03 -4.12
N ILE A 457 -20.19 5.72 -5.35
CA ILE A 457 -19.78 4.37 -5.75
C ILE A 457 -18.67 3.81 -4.85
N SER A 458 -17.68 4.61 -4.44
CA SER A 458 -16.55 4.12 -3.64
C SER A 458 -17.01 3.73 -2.23
N VAL A 459 -17.86 4.55 -1.62
CA VAL A 459 -18.44 4.27 -0.30
C VAL A 459 -19.38 3.06 -0.36
N ALA A 460 -20.25 2.97 -1.38
CA ALA A 460 -21.13 1.82 -1.57
C ALA A 460 -20.35 0.51 -1.79
N THR A 461 -19.33 0.52 -2.66
CA THR A 461 -18.48 -0.64 -2.96
C THR A 461 -17.68 -1.10 -1.73
N THR A 462 -17.14 -0.17 -0.93
CA THR A 462 -16.46 -0.53 0.33
C THR A 462 -17.43 -1.11 1.37
N LEU A 463 -18.66 -0.61 1.45
CA LEU A 463 -19.71 -1.18 2.31
C LEU A 463 -20.13 -2.58 1.85
N VAL A 464 -20.27 -2.83 0.55
CA VAL A 464 -20.49 -4.18 -0.01
C VAL A 464 -19.34 -5.10 0.42
N SER A 465 -18.09 -4.66 0.25
CA SER A 465 -16.89 -5.40 0.70
C SER A 465 -16.93 -5.69 2.21
N MET A 466 -17.35 -4.75 3.04
CA MET A 466 -17.48 -5.00 4.49
C MET A 466 -18.54 -6.04 4.82
N TYR A 467 -19.73 -5.94 4.22
CA TYR A 467 -20.79 -6.92 4.47
C TYR A 467 -20.40 -8.32 4.00
N THR A 468 -19.72 -8.45 2.85
CA THR A 468 -19.21 -9.76 2.40
C THR A 468 -18.18 -10.34 3.38
N ARG A 469 -17.22 -9.54 3.85
CA ARG A 469 -16.22 -9.98 4.84
C ARG A 469 -16.80 -10.32 6.22
N CYS A 470 -17.89 -9.67 6.62
CA CYS A 470 -18.65 -10.02 7.83
C CYS A 470 -19.57 -11.25 7.66
N GLY A 471 -19.56 -11.92 6.49
CA GLY A 471 -20.44 -13.08 6.20
C GLY A 471 -21.92 -12.71 6.01
N LEU A 472 -22.26 -11.42 5.89
CA LEU A 472 -23.62 -10.93 5.73
C LEU A 472 -23.97 -10.74 4.25
N LEU A 473 -23.91 -11.83 3.48
CA LEU A 473 -24.06 -11.82 2.01
C LEU A 473 -25.38 -11.19 1.53
N MET A 474 -26.49 -11.45 2.22
CA MET A 474 -27.80 -10.87 1.87
C MET A 474 -27.80 -9.34 1.99
N SER A 475 -27.09 -8.78 2.98
CA SER A 475 -26.96 -7.34 3.14
C SER A 475 -26.07 -6.73 2.05
N ALA A 476 -24.98 -7.42 1.70
CA ALA A 476 -24.11 -7.04 0.59
C ALA A 476 -24.88 -7.00 -0.75
N MET A 477 -25.66 -8.05 -1.04
CA MET A 477 -26.46 -8.15 -2.26
C MET A 477 -27.56 -7.09 -2.33
N ALA A 478 -28.24 -6.81 -1.21
CA ALA A 478 -29.25 -5.76 -1.13
C ALA A 478 -28.66 -4.36 -1.42
N LEU A 479 -27.51 -4.06 -0.84
CA LEU A 479 -26.81 -2.79 -1.07
C LEU A 479 -26.33 -2.68 -2.52
N PHE A 480 -25.73 -3.74 -3.06
CA PHE A 480 -25.29 -3.81 -4.45
C PHE A 480 -26.45 -3.54 -5.41
N ASN A 481 -27.59 -4.20 -5.22
CA ASN A 481 -28.77 -4.00 -6.07
C ASN A 481 -29.27 -2.55 -6.06
N LYS A 482 -29.18 -1.85 -4.91
CA LYS A 482 -29.58 -0.45 -4.76
C LYS A 482 -28.66 0.54 -5.50
N MET A 483 -27.42 0.16 -5.84
CA MET A 483 -26.49 1.04 -6.57
C MET A 483 -27.03 1.39 -7.97
N HIS A 484 -27.15 2.69 -8.28
CA HIS A 484 -27.66 3.15 -9.58
C HIS A 484 -26.66 2.94 -10.72
N ASN A 485 -25.36 3.14 -10.44
CA ASN A 485 -24.28 2.90 -11.37
C ASN A 485 -23.31 1.90 -10.73
N LYS A 486 -23.02 0.81 -11.44
CA LYS A 486 -22.17 -0.29 -10.97
C LYS A 486 -20.99 -0.38 -11.93
N ASP A 487 -19.82 -0.01 -11.45
CA ASP A 487 -18.58 -0.19 -12.20
C ASP A 487 -18.04 -1.61 -12.03
N VAL A 488 -17.02 -1.96 -12.82
CA VAL A 488 -16.36 -3.28 -12.76
C VAL A 488 -15.83 -3.59 -11.36
N VAL A 489 -15.40 -2.58 -10.61
CA VAL A 489 -14.91 -2.73 -9.23
C VAL A 489 -16.01 -3.21 -8.30
N ALA A 490 -17.22 -2.62 -8.37
CA ALA A 490 -18.36 -3.07 -7.58
C ALA A 490 -18.69 -4.55 -7.87
N TRP A 491 -18.73 -4.96 -9.15
CA TRP A 491 -18.94 -6.36 -9.53
C TRP A 491 -17.84 -7.28 -8.97
N ASN A 492 -16.58 -6.88 -9.11
CA ASN A 492 -15.44 -7.63 -8.59
C ASN A 492 -15.52 -7.82 -7.07
N THR A 493 -15.92 -6.78 -6.32
CA THR A 493 -16.06 -6.92 -4.85
C THR A 493 -17.10 -7.97 -4.47
N LEU A 494 -18.20 -8.06 -5.22
CA LEU A 494 -19.26 -9.02 -4.94
C LEU A 494 -18.87 -10.44 -5.39
N ILE A 495 -18.30 -10.61 -6.58
CA ILE A 495 -17.78 -11.91 -7.08
C ILE A 495 -16.71 -12.46 -6.13
N ASN A 496 -15.72 -11.63 -5.76
CA ASN A 496 -14.67 -12.01 -4.81
C ASN A 496 -15.26 -12.29 -3.42
N GLY A 497 -16.29 -11.54 -3.00
CA GLY A 497 -17.02 -11.76 -1.76
C GLY A 497 -17.65 -13.15 -1.70
N PHE A 498 -18.40 -13.55 -2.72
CA PHE A 498 -18.99 -14.90 -2.81
C PHE A 498 -17.93 -15.99 -2.89
N THR A 499 -16.85 -15.73 -3.63
CA THR A 499 -15.71 -16.66 -3.73
C THR A 499 -15.09 -16.91 -2.35
N LYS A 500 -14.78 -15.85 -1.58
CA LYS A 500 -14.22 -15.97 -0.22
C LYS A 500 -15.17 -16.64 0.78
N CYS A 501 -16.48 -16.49 0.60
CA CYS A 501 -17.48 -17.18 1.43
C CYS A 501 -17.66 -18.66 1.06
N GLY A 502 -16.95 -19.17 0.05
CA GLY A 502 -17.05 -20.56 -0.36
C GLY A 502 -18.31 -20.89 -1.15
N ASP A 503 -18.97 -19.89 -1.75
CA ASP A 503 -20.10 -20.10 -2.67
C ASP A 503 -19.67 -19.84 -4.13
N PRO A 504 -19.03 -20.83 -4.77
CA PRO A 504 -18.55 -20.71 -6.14
C PRO A 504 -19.69 -20.55 -7.15
N ARG A 505 -20.90 -21.03 -6.84
CA ARG A 505 -22.05 -20.98 -7.75
C ARG A 505 -22.56 -19.55 -7.91
N LEU A 506 -22.80 -18.86 -6.80
CA LEU A 506 -23.21 -17.46 -6.83
C LEU A 506 -22.13 -16.57 -7.46
N ALA A 507 -20.84 -16.85 -7.22
CA ALA A 507 -19.75 -16.11 -7.87
C ALA A 507 -19.80 -16.22 -9.41
N LEU A 508 -20.03 -17.43 -9.95
CA LEU A 508 -20.18 -17.65 -11.40
C LEU A 508 -21.48 -17.03 -11.95
N GLU A 509 -22.58 -17.07 -11.19
CA GLU A 509 -23.83 -16.41 -11.56
C GLU A 509 -23.64 -14.90 -11.67
N MET A 510 -23.00 -14.26 -10.68
CA MET A 510 -22.73 -12.82 -10.72
C MET A 510 -21.83 -12.45 -11.91
N PHE A 511 -20.86 -13.29 -12.27
CA PHE A 511 -20.05 -13.08 -13.46
C PHE A 511 -20.86 -13.18 -14.76
N HIS A 512 -21.78 -14.14 -14.84
CA HIS A 512 -22.69 -14.23 -15.99
C HIS A 512 -23.54 -12.96 -16.14
N ILE A 513 -24.06 -12.42 -15.03
CA ILE A 513 -24.83 -11.17 -15.03
C ILE A 513 -23.92 -9.98 -15.44
N LEU A 514 -22.67 -9.93 -14.98
CA LEU A 514 -21.69 -8.92 -15.43
C LEU A 514 -21.54 -8.96 -16.96
N GLN A 515 -21.37 -10.14 -17.56
CA GLN A 515 -21.25 -10.27 -19.01
C GLN A 515 -22.50 -9.78 -19.75
N LEU A 516 -23.70 -10.10 -19.24
CA LEU A 516 -24.97 -9.65 -19.81
C LEU A 516 -25.17 -8.13 -19.70
N SER A 517 -24.54 -7.47 -18.73
CA SER A 517 -24.59 -6.01 -18.56
C SER A 517 -23.76 -5.23 -19.59
N GLY A 518 -22.93 -5.91 -20.39
CA GLY A 518 -22.06 -5.29 -21.40
C GLY A 518 -20.81 -4.61 -20.83
N ILE A 519 -20.60 -4.65 -19.51
CA ILE A 519 -19.38 -4.17 -18.85
C ILE A 519 -18.27 -5.20 -19.08
N GLN A 520 -17.10 -4.73 -19.53
CA GLN A 520 -15.96 -5.60 -19.80
C GLN A 520 -15.30 -6.04 -18.49
N PRO A 521 -15.06 -7.35 -18.29
CA PRO A 521 -14.26 -7.86 -17.19
C PRO A 521 -12.83 -7.30 -17.23
N ASP A 522 -12.26 -7.05 -16.05
CA ASP A 522 -10.86 -6.62 -15.90
C ASP A 522 -9.99 -7.76 -15.35
N SER A 523 -8.70 -7.48 -15.10
CA SER A 523 -7.79 -8.46 -14.52
C SER A 523 -8.22 -8.91 -13.11
N GLY A 524 -8.84 -8.04 -12.33
CA GLY A 524 -9.41 -8.36 -11.01
C GLY A 524 -10.59 -9.34 -11.08
N THR A 525 -11.43 -9.22 -12.10
CA THR A 525 -12.49 -10.19 -12.38
C THR A 525 -11.88 -11.57 -12.67
N MET A 526 -10.86 -11.62 -13.53
CA MET A 526 -10.19 -12.88 -13.90
C MET A 526 -9.53 -13.57 -12.70
N VAL A 527 -8.83 -12.82 -11.84
CA VAL A 527 -8.24 -13.37 -10.60
C VAL A 527 -9.32 -14.00 -9.71
N SER A 528 -10.45 -13.31 -9.55
CA SER A 528 -11.56 -13.80 -8.71
C SER A 528 -12.14 -15.12 -9.27
N LEU A 529 -12.35 -15.21 -10.60
CA LEU A 529 -12.88 -16.42 -11.25
C LEU A 529 -11.91 -17.61 -11.22
N VAL A 530 -10.62 -17.35 -11.40
CA VAL A 530 -9.59 -18.40 -11.28
C VAL A 530 -9.59 -18.96 -9.86
N SER A 531 -9.76 -18.11 -8.84
CA SER A 531 -9.86 -18.57 -7.45
C SER A 531 -11.13 -19.39 -7.17
N VAL A 532 -12.24 -19.15 -7.87
CA VAL A 532 -13.45 -20.02 -7.80
C VAL A 532 -13.13 -21.46 -8.20
N CYS A 533 -12.27 -21.66 -9.20
CA CYS A 533 -11.89 -23.00 -9.66
C CYS A 533 -11.15 -23.79 -8.57
N THR A 534 -10.36 -23.10 -7.74
CA THR A 534 -9.67 -23.73 -6.61
C THR A 534 -10.61 -24.25 -5.52
N LEU A 535 -11.79 -23.64 -5.38
CA LEU A 535 -12.82 -24.07 -4.42
C LEU A 535 -13.63 -25.25 -4.94
N LEU A 536 -13.82 -25.32 -6.26
CA LEU A 536 -14.50 -26.42 -6.92
C LEU A 536 -13.61 -27.63 -7.16
N ASP A 537 -12.29 -27.47 -7.00
CA ASP A 537 -11.27 -28.44 -7.44
C ASP A 537 -11.48 -28.87 -8.91
N ASP A 538 -11.87 -27.91 -9.76
CA ASP A 538 -12.23 -28.13 -11.16
C ASP A 538 -11.16 -27.57 -12.10
N LEU A 539 -10.23 -28.44 -12.49
CA LEU A 539 -9.13 -28.12 -13.40
C LEU A 539 -9.60 -27.77 -14.81
N ASP A 540 -10.70 -28.35 -15.28
CA ASP A 540 -11.22 -28.13 -16.64
C ASP A 540 -11.82 -26.73 -16.76
N LEU A 541 -12.60 -26.31 -15.76
CA LEU A 541 -13.12 -24.95 -15.65
C LEU A 541 -11.98 -23.92 -15.52
N GLY A 542 -10.97 -24.22 -14.70
CA GLY A 542 -9.77 -23.39 -14.57
C GLY A 542 -9.02 -23.22 -15.89
N SER A 543 -8.91 -24.29 -16.68
CA SER A 543 -8.30 -24.27 -18.01
C SER A 543 -9.12 -23.43 -19.00
N CYS A 544 -10.45 -23.48 -18.92
CA CYS A 544 -11.33 -22.62 -19.73
C CYS A 544 -11.12 -21.13 -19.42
N PHE A 545 -11.04 -20.75 -18.13
CA PHE A 545 -10.75 -19.38 -17.75
C PHE A 545 -9.34 -18.94 -18.14
N HIS A 546 -8.34 -19.83 -18.05
CA HIS A 546 -7.00 -19.54 -18.58
C HIS A 546 -7.04 -19.21 -20.08
N GLY A 547 -7.79 -19.97 -20.88
CA GLY A 547 -8.03 -19.67 -22.30
C GLY A 547 -8.73 -18.32 -22.53
N ASN A 548 -9.65 -17.93 -21.64
CA ASN A 548 -10.32 -16.62 -21.70
C ASN A 548 -9.37 -15.46 -21.36
N ILE A 549 -8.48 -15.65 -20.37
CA ILE A 549 -7.44 -14.70 -19.97
C ILE A 549 -6.51 -14.38 -21.15
N ILE A 550 -6.07 -15.40 -21.88
CA ILE A 550 -5.25 -15.25 -23.10
C ILE A 550 -6.03 -14.46 -24.16
N LYS A 551 -7.26 -14.86 -24.45
CA LYS A 551 -8.11 -14.17 -25.46
C LYS A 551 -8.38 -12.69 -25.12
N SER A 552 -8.44 -12.37 -23.83
CA SER A 552 -8.71 -11.02 -23.34
C SER A 552 -7.43 -10.16 -23.21
N GLY A 553 -6.25 -10.73 -23.48
CA GLY A 553 -4.97 -10.01 -23.41
C GLY A 553 -4.44 -9.80 -21.98
N PHE A 554 -4.96 -10.52 -20.98
CA PHE A 554 -4.50 -10.41 -19.59
C PHE A 554 -3.34 -11.35 -19.26
N GLU A 555 -2.81 -12.08 -20.25
CA GLU A 555 -1.70 -13.04 -20.08
C GLU A 555 -0.40 -12.41 -19.58
N SER A 556 -0.19 -11.11 -19.81
CA SER A 556 0.98 -10.38 -19.31
C SER A 556 0.81 -9.83 -17.89
N ASP A 557 -0.43 -9.79 -17.37
CA ASP A 557 -0.73 -9.26 -16.03
C ASP A 557 -0.17 -10.21 -14.94
N MET A 558 0.66 -9.64 -14.06
CA MET A 558 1.35 -10.40 -13.03
C MET A 558 0.40 -10.98 -11.98
N HIS A 559 -0.63 -10.25 -11.57
CA HIS A 559 -1.60 -10.73 -10.59
C HIS A 559 -2.41 -11.90 -11.15
N VAL A 560 -2.76 -11.84 -12.44
CA VAL A 560 -3.45 -12.94 -13.14
C VAL A 560 -2.55 -14.16 -13.26
N LYS A 561 -1.27 -14.00 -13.61
CA LYS A 561 -0.29 -15.12 -13.65
C LYS A 561 -0.16 -15.80 -12.29
N VAL A 562 0.01 -15.02 -11.22
CA VAL A 562 0.11 -15.55 -9.85
C VAL A 562 -1.13 -16.34 -9.47
N ALA A 563 -2.32 -15.83 -9.78
CA ALA A 563 -3.59 -16.53 -9.51
C ALA A 563 -3.71 -17.83 -10.31
N LEU A 564 -3.25 -17.85 -11.57
CA LEU A 564 -3.21 -19.08 -12.38
C LEU A 564 -2.24 -20.12 -11.83
N ILE A 565 -1.05 -19.73 -11.39
CA ILE A 565 -0.08 -20.62 -10.75
C ILE A 565 -0.70 -21.25 -9.49
N ASP A 566 -1.32 -20.43 -8.63
CA ASP A 566 -2.01 -20.91 -7.42
C ASP A 566 -3.14 -21.89 -7.78
N MET A 567 -3.93 -21.60 -8.81
CA MET A 567 -5.02 -22.46 -9.24
C MET A 567 -4.54 -23.80 -9.76
N TYR A 568 -3.59 -23.82 -10.69
CA TYR A 568 -3.04 -25.08 -11.20
C TYR A 568 -2.40 -25.90 -10.08
N ALA A 569 -1.70 -25.27 -9.15
CA ALA A 569 -1.09 -25.97 -8.03
C ALA A 569 -2.14 -26.56 -7.08
N LYS A 570 -3.19 -25.81 -6.71
CA LYS A 570 -4.26 -26.29 -5.83
C LYS A 570 -5.14 -27.37 -6.45
N CYS A 571 -5.40 -27.30 -7.75
CA CYS A 571 -6.13 -28.32 -8.51
C CYS A 571 -5.24 -29.53 -8.91
N GLY A 572 -4.09 -29.72 -8.26
CA GLY A 572 -3.22 -30.89 -8.43
C GLY A 572 -2.33 -30.92 -9.68
N SER A 573 -2.39 -29.90 -10.54
CA SER A 573 -1.61 -29.81 -11.78
C SER A 573 -0.30 -29.03 -11.60
N LEU A 574 0.61 -29.56 -10.77
CA LEU A 574 1.90 -28.93 -10.47
C LEU A 574 2.76 -28.60 -11.72
N CYS A 575 2.76 -29.46 -12.74
CA CYS A 575 3.56 -29.24 -13.96
C CYS A 575 3.14 -27.95 -14.69
N SER A 576 1.83 -27.67 -14.79
CA SER A 576 1.32 -26.43 -15.39
C SER A 576 1.68 -25.20 -14.54
N ALA A 577 1.63 -25.33 -13.21
CA ALA A 577 2.06 -24.27 -12.29
C ALA A 577 3.55 -23.96 -12.43
N GLU A 578 4.41 -24.97 -12.48
CA GLU A 578 5.86 -24.84 -12.72
C GLU A 578 6.16 -24.15 -14.06
N ASN A 579 5.48 -24.58 -15.13
CA ASN A 579 5.65 -23.98 -16.45
C ASN A 579 5.31 -22.49 -16.44
N LEU A 580 4.18 -22.10 -15.88
CA LEU A 580 3.79 -20.67 -15.75
C LEU A 580 4.75 -19.88 -14.88
N PHE A 581 5.23 -20.48 -13.79
CA PHE A 581 6.23 -19.87 -12.91
C PHE A 581 7.54 -19.59 -13.67
N HIS A 582 8.02 -20.54 -14.47
CA HIS A 582 9.24 -20.37 -15.28
C HIS A 582 9.08 -19.38 -16.43
N LEU A 583 7.91 -19.31 -17.07
CA LEU A 583 7.61 -18.35 -18.15
C LEU A 583 7.48 -16.89 -17.66
N THR A 584 7.57 -16.65 -16.36
CA THR A 584 7.54 -15.29 -15.81
C THR A 584 8.94 -14.66 -15.93
N GLU A 585 9.20 -13.95 -17.03
CA GLU A 585 10.52 -13.39 -17.42
C GLU A 585 10.96 -12.14 -16.64
N TYR A 586 10.10 -11.51 -15.83
CA TYR A 586 10.45 -10.38 -14.98
C TYR A 586 11.03 -10.82 -13.63
N VAL A 587 11.75 -9.93 -12.94
CA VAL A 587 12.20 -10.13 -11.56
C VAL A 587 10.96 -10.46 -10.72
N LYS A 588 10.88 -11.72 -10.25
CA LYS A 588 9.80 -12.17 -9.38
C LYS A 588 10.00 -11.54 -8.02
N ASP A 589 8.99 -10.85 -7.52
CA ASP A 589 8.89 -10.42 -6.12
C ASP A 589 8.55 -11.62 -5.23
N GLU A 590 8.30 -11.40 -3.94
CA GLU A 590 8.09 -12.48 -2.98
C GLU A 590 6.82 -13.32 -3.26
N VAL A 591 5.82 -12.74 -3.95
CA VAL A 591 4.48 -13.32 -4.08
C VAL A 591 4.45 -14.61 -4.94
N PRO A 592 4.95 -14.65 -6.18
CA PRO A 592 5.02 -15.89 -6.97
C PRO A 592 5.82 -17.01 -6.29
N TRP A 593 6.91 -16.66 -5.60
CA TRP A 593 7.71 -17.63 -4.84
C TRP A 593 6.87 -18.25 -3.73
N ASN A 594 6.16 -17.43 -2.95
CA ASN A 594 5.29 -17.90 -1.88
C ASN A 594 4.17 -18.80 -2.40
N VAL A 595 3.55 -18.45 -3.53
CA VAL A 595 2.51 -19.28 -4.18
C VAL A 595 3.08 -20.62 -4.62
N MET A 596 4.27 -20.64 -5.23
CA MET A 596 4.89 -21.90 -5.66
C MET A 596 5.30 -22.78 -4.48
N ILE A 597 5.87 -22.20 -3.42
CA ILE A 597 6.22 -22.92 -2.18
C ILE A 597 4.96 -23.53 -1.55
N ALA A 598 3.87 -22.77 -1.44
CA ALA A 598 2.59 -23.26 -0.94
C ALA A 598 2.01 -24.36 -1.85
N GLY A 599 2.13 -24.19 -3.17
CA GLY A 599 1.71 -25.16 -4.17
C GLY A 599 2.39 -26.52 -4.00
N TYR A 600 3.72 -26.54 -3.83
CA TYR A 600 4.45 -27.77 -3.52
C TYR A 600 3.99 -28.39 -2.19
N LEU A 601 3.77 -27.57 -1.16
CA LEU A 601 3.36 -28.04 0.16
C LEU A 601 1.99 -28.73 0.13
N ASN A 602 1.01 -28.12 -0.53
CA ASN A 602 -0.35 -28.67 -0.67
C ASN A 602 -0.37 -30.01 -1.42
N ASN A 603 0.61 -30.24 -2.29
CA ASN A 603 0.76 -31.48 -3.05
C ASN A 603 1.71 -32.50 -2.37
N GLY A 604 2.16 -32.25 -1.13
CA GLY A 604 3.01 -33.16 -0.36
C GLY A 604 4.50 -33.16 -0.76
N CYS A 605 4.92 -32.22 -1.60
CA CYS A 605 6.29 -32.06 -2.11
C CYS A 605 7.13 -31.13 -1.22
N ALA A 606 7.30 -31.49 0.06
CA ALA A 606 7.95 -30.62 1.04
C ALA A 606 9.44 -30.32 0.73
N ASN A 607 10.17 -31.24 0.09
CA ASN A 607 11.57 -31.02 -0.29
C ASN A 607 11.69 -29.96 -1.40
N GLU A 608 10.78 -30.02 -2.38
CA GLU A 608 10.69 -29.08 -3.49
C GLU A 608 10.32 -27.67 -2.99
N ALA A 609 9.45 -27.57 -1.97
CA ALA A 609 9.14 -26.32 -1.29
C ALA A 609 10.40 -25.68 -0.66
N ILE A 610 11.21 -26.46 0.07
CA ILE A 610 12.47 -26.00 0.68
C ILE A 610 13.52 -25.66 -0.38
N SER A 611 13.63 -26.46 -1.45
CA SER A 611 14.49 -26.15 -2.59
C SER A 611 14.12 -24.83 -3.25
N THR A 612 12.83 -24.57 -3.43
CA THR A 612 12.28 -23.35 -4.02
C THR A 612 12.56 -22.13 -3.13
N PHE A 613 12.45 -22.26 -1.81
CA PHE A 613 12.90 -21.22 -0.87
C PHE A 613 14.40 -20.90 -0.99
N HIS A 614 15.25 -21.91 -1.17
CA HIS A 614 16.68 -21.67 -1.40
C HIS A 614 16.94 -20.97 -2.74
N LYS A 615 16.20 -21.31 -3.81
CA LYS A 615 16.27 -20.60 -5.10
C LYS A 615 15.85 -19.14 -4.98
N MET A 616 14.75 -18.85 -4.27
CA MET A 616 14.31 -17.48 -3.94
C MET A 616 15.45 -16.65 -3.33
N LYS A 617 16.19 -17.24 -2.37
CA LYS A 617 17.36 -16.58 -1.77
C LYS A 617 18.54 -16.41 -2.73
N LEU A 618 18.80 -17.39 -3.59
CA LEU A 618 19.87 -17.31 -4.59
C LEU A 618 19.62 -16.20 -5.62
N GLU A 619 18.35 -15.96 -5.97
CA GLU A 619 17.91 -14.84 -6.81
C GLU A 619 17.83 -13.51 -6.05
N SER A 620 18.38 -13.45 -4.83
CA SER A 620 18.43 -12.26 -3.98
C SER A 620 17.06 -11.68 -3.59
N VAL A 621 15.99 -12.47 -3.70
CA VAL A 621 14.65 -12.09 -3.21
C VAL A 621 14.60 -12.35 -1.71
N ARG A 622 14.22 -11.34 -0.93
CA ARG A 622 14.24 -11.41 0.54
C ARG A 622 12.95 -12.07 1.04
N PRO A 623 13.01 -13.15 1.84
CA PRO A 623 11.81 -13.74 2.45
C PRO A 623 11.03 -12.72 3.30
N ASN A 624 9.70 -12.77 3.24
CA ASN A 624 8.86 -11.96 4.10
C ASN A 624 8.19 -12.82 5.19
N LEU A 625 7.36 -12.19 6.04
CA LEU A 625 6.61 -12.88 7.09
C LEU A 625 5.83 -14.09 6.55
N VAL A 626 5.14 -13.90 5.42
CA VAL A 626 4.30 -14.91 4.77
C VAL A 626 5.14 -16.09 4.28
N THR A 627 6.33 -15.83 3.74
CA THR A 627 7.27 -16.89 3.31
C THR A 627 7.58 -17.85 4.47
N PHE A 628 7.83 -17.34 5.68
CA PHE A 628 8.15 -18.19 6.83
C PHE A 628 6.94 -18.99 7.34
N VAL A 629 5.75 -18.39 7.34
CA VAL A 629 4.50 -19.09 7.70
C VAL A 629 4.21 -20.23 6.72
N ILE A 630 4.50 -20.07 5.43
CA ILE A 630 4.29 -21.11 4.41
C ILE A 630 5.36 -22.21 4.47
N ILE A 631 6.63 -21.88 4.72
CA ILE A 631 7.73 -22.87 4.67
C ILE A 631 7.90 -23.68 5.95
N LEU A 632 7.60 -23.13 7.13
CA LEU A 632 7.76 -23.84 8.40
C LEU A 632 6.96 -25.16 8.47
N PRO A 633 5.72 -25.26 7.94
CA PRO A 633 5.02 -26.53 7.84
C PRO A 633 5.74 -27.58 6.97
N ALA A 634 6.53 -27.18 5.97
CA ALA A 634 7.35 -28.12 5.17
C ALA A 634 8.40 -28.81 6.04
N VAL A 635 9.09 -28.01 6.86
CA VAL A 635 10.12 -28.50 7.78
C VAL A 635 9.51 -29.33 8.90
N SER A 636 8.35 -28.90 9.39
CA SER A 636 7.53 -29.60 10.38
C SER A 636 7.12 -31.00 9.87
N TYR A 637 6.61 -31.07 8.63
CA TYR A 637 6.21 -32.31 7.96
C TYR A 637 7.38 -33.28 7.75
N LEU A 638 8.55 -32.78 7.36
CA LEU A 638 9.76 -33.61 7.21
C LEU A 638 10.45 -33.93 8.54
N SER A 639 10.07 -33.23 9.62
CA SER A 639 10.66 -33.35 10.96
C SER A 639 12.20 -33.16 10.99
N ILE A 640 12.72 -32.24 10.17
CA ILE A 640 14.18 -32.00 10.03
C ILE A 640 14.65 -30.89 10.98
N LEU A 641 15.15 -31.27 12.16
CA LEU A 641 15.54 -30.33 13.21
C LEU A 641 16.66 -29.33 12.80
N ARG A 642 17.60 -29.75 11.94
CA ARG A 642 18.70 -28.86 11.52
C ARG A 642 18.20 -27.70 10.66
N GLU A 643 17.30 -27.98 9.73
CA GLU A 643 16.70 -26.96 8.87
C GLU A 643 15.78 -26.05 9.69
N ALA A 644 14.99 -26.63 10.60
CA ALA A 644 14.18 -25.91 11.57
C ALA A 644 14.97 -24.83 12.33
N MET A 645 16.12 -25.19 12.90
CA MET A 645 17.00 -24.26 13.60
C MET A 645 17.56 -23.18 12.68
N ALA A 646 17.88 -23.51 11.42
CA ALA A 646 18.34 -22.53 10.44
C ALA A 646 17.25 -21.53 10.04
N PHE A 647 16.00 -22.00 9.87
CA PHE A 647 14.85 -21.13 9.64
C PHE A 647 14.57 -20.22 10.84
N HIS A 648 14.59 -20.76 12.07
CA HIS A 648 14.42 -19.96 13.28
C HIS A 648 15.51 -18.89 13.42
N ALA A 649 16.78 -19.21 13.19
CA ALA A 649 17.86 -18.22 13.17
C ALA A 649 17.64 -17.15 12.09
N CYS A 650 17.11 -17.53 10.92
CA CYS A 650 16.77 -16.58 9.86
C CYS A 650 15.63 -15.65 10.27
N ILE A 651 14.59 -16.15 10.92
CA ILE A 651 13.45 -15.39 11.46
C ILE A 651 13.92 -14.34 12.48
N ILE A 652 14.79 -14.73 13.41
CA ILE A 652 15.38 -13.82 14.40
C ILE A 652 16.15 -12.70 13.71
N ARG A 653 17.06 -13.05 12.78
CA ARG A 653 17.89 -12.08 12.04
C ARG A 653 17.04 -11.10 11.22
N MET A 654 15.86 -11.52 10.78
CA MET A 654 14.96 -10.70 9.96
C MET A 654 13.95 -9.89 10.79
N GLY A 655 13.94 -10.05 12.12
CA GLY A 655 13.07 -9.29 13.02
C GLY A 655 11.62 -9.79 13.06
N PHE A 656 11.34 -11.02 12.63
CA PHE A 656 9.96 -11.54 12.57
C PHE A 656 9.53 -12.33 13.82
N ILE A 657 10.40 -12.43 14.84
CA ILE A 657 10.14 -13.24 16.04
C ILE A 657 8.98 -12.72 16.90
N SER A 658 8.70 -11.42 16.87
CA SER A 658 7.60 -10.80 17.60
C SER A 658 6.22 -11.07 16.98
N SER A 659 6.16 -11.65 15.79
CA SER A 659 4.89 -11.97 15.13
C SER A 659 4.28 -13.24 15.70
N THR A 660 3.04 -13.12 16.21
CA THR A 660 2.25 -14.26 16.70
C THR A 660 2.08 -15.36 15.65
N LEU A 661 1.91 -15.03 14.37
CA LEU A 661 1.75 -16.02 13.28
C LEU A 661 2.99 -16.91 13.10
N VAL A 662 4.17 -16.29 13.13
CA VAL A 662 5.45 -17.00 12.99
C VAL A 662 5.75 -17.80 14.26
N ALA A 663 5.49 -17.22 15.44
CA ALA A 663 5.65 -17.92 16.71
C ALA A 663 4.76 -19.16 16.81
N ASN A 664 3.48 -19.06 16.40
CA ASN A 664 2.56 -20.21 16.34
C ASN A 664 3.11 -21.32 15.43
N SER A 665 3.66 -20.96 14.27
CA SER A 665 4.27 -21.91 13.33
C SER A 665 5.56 -22.54 13.87
N LEU A 666 6.36 -21.79 14.66
CA LEU A 666 7.56 -22.30 15.32
C LEU A 666 7.23 -23.31 16.43
N ILE A 667 6.17 -23.06 17.22
CA ILE A 667 5.69 -23.98 18.25
C ILE A 667 5.29 -25.32 17.62
N ASP A 668 4.46 -25.31 16.57
CA ASP A 668 4.06 -26.53 15.86
C ASP A 668 5.26 -27.27 15.27
N MET A 669 6.16 -26.52 14.62
CA MET A 669 7.36 -27.09 14.00
C MET A 669 8.27 -27.76 15.03
N TYR A 670 8.58 -27.11 16.14
CA TYR A 670 9.43 -27.71 17.18
C TYR A 670 8.78 -28.92 17.83
N ALA A 671 7.47 -28.87 18.08
CA ALA A 671 6.72 -29.99 18.64
C ALA A 671 6.80 -31.22 17.72
N LYS A 672 6.58 -31.05 16.42
CA LYS A 672 6.68 -32.12 15.41
C LYS A 672 8.11 -32.60 15.15
N CYS A 673 9.12 -31.73 15.28
CA CYS A 673 10.53 -32.12 15.29
C CYS A 673 10.97 -32.85 16.58
N GLY A 674 10.05 -33.12 17.51
CA GLY A 674 10.34 -33.86 18.75
C GLY A 674 10.99 -33.00 19.85
N GLN A 675 10.98 -31.68 19.73
CA GLN A 675 11.62 -30.73 20.65
C GLN A 675 10.57 -29.90 21.41
N LEU A 676 9.82 -30.55 22.29
CA LEU A 676 8.75 -29.91 23.05
C LEU A 676 9.24 -28.75 23.94
N SER A 677 10.43 -28.88 24.54
CA SER A 677 11.02 -27.83 25.39
C SER A 677 11.26 -26.50 24.65
N TYR A 678 11.66 -26.56 23.37
CA TYR A 678 11.79 -25.35 22.55
C TYR A 678 10.43 -24.77 22.17
N SER A 679 9.41 -25.60 22.03
CA SER A 679 8.03 -25.18 21.79
C SER A 679 7.48 -24.40 22.99
N GLU A 680 7.67 -24.93 24.22
CA GLU A 680 7.33 -24.26 25.47
C GLU A 680 8.05 -22.92 25.62
N LYS A 681 9.35 -22.90 25.31
CA LYS A 681 10.14 -21.66 25.36
C LYS A 681 9.58 -20.59 24.40
N CYS A 682 9.32 -20.95 23.15
CA CYS A 682 8.71 -20.05 22.18
C CYS A 682 7.36 -19.53 22.69
N PHE A 683 6.51 -20.42 23.21
CA PHE A 683 5.21 -20.05 23.76
C PHE A 683 5.32 -19.05 24.92
N HIS A 684 6.21 -19.29 25.89
CA HIS A 684 6.38 -18.39 27.03
C HIS A 684 6.93 -17.02 26.64
N GLU A 685 7.84 -16.93 25.66
CA GLU A 685 8.42 -15.67 25.18
C GLU A 685 7.44 -14.79 24.38
N MET A 686 6.27 -15.30 23.99
CA MET A 686 5.24 -14.51 23.29
C MET A 686 4.56 -13.48 24.19
N GLU A 687 4.56 -12.21 23.78
CA GLU A 687 3.84 -11.12 24.46
C GLU A 687 2.31 -11.30 24.36
N ASN A 688 1.82 -11.62 23.16
CA ASN A 688 0.40 -11.82 22.87
C ASN A 688 0.14 -13.25 22.39
N LYS A 689 -0.68 -13.99 23.13
CA LYS A 689 -1.07 -15.38 22.83
C LYS A 689 -2.52 -15.39 22.37
N ASP A 690 -2.77 -15.88 21.17
CA ASP A 690 -4.13 -16.04 20.63
C ASP A 690 -4.60 -17.50 20.79
N THR A 691 -5.84 -17.78 20.40
CA THR A 691 -6.41 -19.14 20.41
C THR A 691 -5.53 -20.14 19.65
N ILE A 692 -4.87 -19.70 18.56
CA ILE A 692 -3.99 -20.55 17.75
C ILE A 692 -2.69 -20.88 18.52
N SER A 693 -2.11 -19.94 19.26
CA SER A 693 -0.94 -20.17 20.12
C SER A 693 -1.20 -21.27 21.14
N TRP A 694 -2.36 -21.19 21.81
CA TRP A 694 -2.78 -22.20 22.79
C TRP A 694 -3.03 -23.55 22.12
N ASN A 695 -3.75 -23.58 20.99
CA ASN A 695 -4.06 -24.81 20.26
C ASN A 695 -2.78 -25.51 19.75
N ALA A 696 -1.78 -24.76 19.27
CA ALA A 696 -0.49 -25.30 18.86
C ALA A 696 0.25 -25.96 20.03
N MET A 697 0.24 -25.33 21.22
CA MET A 697 0.89 -25.88 22.41
C MET A 697 0.15 -27.12 22.95
N LEU A 698 -1.19 -27.08 22.99
CA LEU A 698 -2.03 -28.22 23.38
C LEU A 698 -1.84 -29.41 22.45
N SER A 699 -1.77 -29.17 21.14
CA SER A 699 -1.44 -30.19 20.13
C SER A 699 -0.04 -30.76 20.35
N GLY A 700 0.93 -29.91 20.68
CA GLY A 700 2.29 -30.34 21.05
C GLY A 700 2.30 -31.29 22.24
N TYR A 701 1.60 -30.94 23.33
CA TYR A 701 1.47 -31.83 24.48
C TYR A 701 0.77 -33.15 24.13
N ALA A 702 -0.28 -33.10 23.31
CA ALA A 702 -1.00 -34.29 22.85
C ALA A 702 -0.09 -35.26 22.08
N MET A 703 0.71 -34.74 21.13
CA MET A 703 1.64 -35.53 20.32
C MET A 703 2.75 -36.19 21.13
N HIS A 704 3.16 -35.54 22.23
CA HIS A 704 4.18 -36.04 23.15
C HIS A 704 3.60 -36.89 24.30
N GLY A 705 2.28 -37.16 24.29
CA GLY A 705 1.60 -37.97 25.30
C GLY A 705 1.48 -37.31 26.67
N GLN A 706 1.70 -35.99 26.78
CA GLN A 706 1.68 -35.24 28.03
C GLN A 706 0.27 -34.72 28.35
N GLY A 707 -0.69 -35.62 28.51
CA GLY A 707 -2.10 -35.28 28.69
C GLY A 707 -2.41 -34.40 29.91
N GLU A 708 -1.73 -34.61 31.03
CA GLU A 708 -1.93 -33.81 32.25
C GLU A 708 -1.50 -32.35 32.05
N LEU A 709 -0.39 -32.12 31.35
CA LEU A 709 0.08 -30.77 31.01
C LEU A 709 -0.83 -30.09 29.99
N ALA A 710 -1.42 -30.84 29.06
CA ALA A 710 -2.43 -30.31 28.16
C ALA A 710 -3.69 -29.84 28.93
N LEU A 711 -4.17 -30.62 29.90
CA LEU A 711 -5.33 -30.26 30.72
C LEU A 711 -5.06 -29.05 31.63
N SER A 712 -3.86 -28.95 32.21
CA SER A 712 -3.49 -27.79 33.02
C SER A 712 -3.43 -26.51 32.18
N HIS A 713 -2.83 -26.56 30.99
CA HIS A 713 -2.78 -25.41 30.08
C HIS A 713 -4.15 -25.04 29.53
N PHE A 714 -5.03 -26.02 29.27
CA PHE A 714 -6.40 -25.73 28.87
C PHE A 714 -7.19 -25.01 29.97
N SER A 715 -6.95 -25.36 31.24
CA SER A 715 -7.58 -24.66 32.36
C SER A 715 -7.11 -23.20 32.45
N ILE A 716 -5.80 -22.95 32.27
CA ILE A 716 -5.24 -21.59 32.20
C ILE A 716 -5.81 -20.81 31.00
N MET A 717 -5.98 -21.46 29.84
CA MET A 717 -6.61 -20.87 28.67
C MET A 717 -8.05 -20.41 28.97
N GLN A 718 -8.82 -21.20 29.71
CA GLN A 718 -10.18 -20.84 30.13
C GLN A 718 -10.21 -19.66 31.11
N GLU A 719 -9.19 -19.53 31.98
CA GLU A 719 -9.08 -18.44 32.95
C GLU A 719 -8.66 -17.10 32.30
N THR A 720 -7.92 -17.15 31.18
CA THR A 720 -7.33 -15.97 30.54
C THR A 720 -8.29 -15.20 29.61
N HIS A 721 -9.60 -15.46 29.66
CA HIS A 721 -10.62 -14.87 28.79
C HIS A 721 -10.35 -15.01 27.28
N VAL A 722 -9.46 -15.92 26.87
CA VAL A 722 -9.22 -16.27 25.47
C VAL A 722 -10.38 -17.14 24.98
N HIS A 723 -10.86 -16.90 23.76
CA HIS A 723 -11.95 -17.68 23.18
C HIS A 723 -11.50 -19.14 22.95
N VAL A 724 -12.22 -20.07 23.57
CA VAL A 724 -12.05 -21.52 23.38
C VAL A 724 -12.93 -21.94 22.19
N ASP A 725 -12.32 -22.54 21.17
CA ASP A 725 -13.01 -22.99 19.97
C ASP A 725 -13.06 -24.52 19.86
N SER A 726 -13.69 -25.01 18.79
CA SER A 726 -13.75 -26.45 18.51
C SER A 726 -12.37 -27.09 18.40
N VAL A 727 -11.37 -26.39 17.86
CA VAL A 727 -10.00 -26.92 17.69
C VAL A 727 -9.29 -27.06 19.03
N SER A 728 -9.55 -26.17 19.99
CA SER A 728 -9.07 -26.31 21.37
C SER A 728 -9.57 -27.61 22.00
N TYR A 729 -10.86 -27.93 21.84
CA TYR A 729 -11.44 -29.16 22.34
C TYR A 729 -10.87 -30.40 21.66
N ILE A 730 -10.65 -30.37 20.34
CA ILE A 730 -10.00 -31.48 19.62
C ILE A 730 -8.58 -31.71 20.14
N SER A 731 -7.79 -30.64 20.32
CA SER A 731 -6.42 -30.73 20.84
C SER A 731 -6.37 -31.42 22.21
N VAL A 732 -7.25 -31.01 23.14
CA VAL A 732 -7.29 -31.58 24.50
C VAL A 732 -7.85 -33.00 24.50
N LEU A 733 -8.91 -33.28 23.74
CA LEU A 733 -9.45 -34.64 23.62
C LEU A 733 -8.43 -35.60 22.99
N SER A 734 -7.63 -35.12 22.03
CA SER A 734 -6.50 -35.88 21.47
C SER A 734 -5.42 -36.14 22.54
N ALA A 735 -5.15 -35.18 23.43
CA ALA A 735 -4.23 -35.37 24.55
C ALA A 735 -4.76 -36.42 25.55
N CYS A 736 -6.05 -36.34 25.92
CA CYS A 736 -6.72 -37.34 26.75
C CYS A 736 -6.65 -38.73 26.10
N ARG A 737 -6.90 -38.82 24.79
CA ARG A 737 -6.78 -40.04 24.00
C ARG A 737 -5.37 -40.64 24.08
N HIS A 738 -4.33 -39.84 23.84
CA HIS A 738 -2.95 -40.34 23.85
C HIS A 738 -2.46 -40.72 25.25
N ALA A 739 -2.92 -40.02 26.29
CA ALA A 739 -2.57 -40.30 27.68
C ALA A 739 -3.50 -41.33 28.37
N GLY A 740 -4.60 -41.73 27.75
CA GLY A 740 -5.58 -42.65 28.33
C GLY A 740 -6.44 -42.07 29.46
N LEU A 741 -6.64 -40.74 29.48
CA LEU A 741 -7.39 -40.02 30.53
C LEU A 741 -8.90 -40.03 30.22
N ILE A 742 -9.55 -41.16 30.52
CA ILE A 742 -10.95 -41.42 30.12
C ILE A 742 -11.93 -40.46 30.82
N GLN A 743 -11.80 -40.27 32.13
CA GLN A 743 -12.76 -39.50 32.90
C GLN A 743 -12.69 -38.01 32.57
N GLU A 744 -11.48 -37.51 32.40
CA GLU A 744 -11.16 -36.16 31.98
C GLU A 744 -11.67 -35.91 30.56
N GLY A 745 -11.45 -36.86 29.64
CA GLY A 745 -11.99 -36.79 28.28
C GLY A 745 -13.52 -36.68 28.25
N ARG A 746 -14.23 -37.46 29.08
CA ARG A 746 -15.70 -37.34 29.25
C ARG A 746 -16.11 -35.95 29.76
N ASN A 747 -15.43 -35.47 30.80
CA ASN A 747 -15.73 -34.16 31.39
C ASN A 747 -15.51 -33.03 30.38
N ILE A 748 -14.42 -33.09 29.60
CA ILE A 748 -14.10 -32.11 28.56
C ILE A 748 -15.17 -32.13 27.46
N PHE A 749 -15.52 -33.31 26.93
CA PHE A 749 -16.55 -33.46 25.91
C PHE A 749 -17.91 -32.93 26.37
N GLN A 750 -18.31 -33.20 27.62
CA GLN A 750 -19.54 -32.67 28.18
C GLN A 750 -19.49 -31.15 28.37
N SER A 751 -18.36 -30.61 28.86
CA SER A 751 -18.20 -29.16 29.06
C SER A 751 -18.32 -28.37 27.75
N MET A 752 -17.93 -28.96 26.62
CA MET A 752 -18.06 -28.34 25.31
C MET A 752 -19.52 -28.01 24.98
N ILE A 753 -20.42 -28.94 25.29
CA ILE A 753 -21.85 -28.83 25.04
C ILE A 753 -22.50 -27.91 26.08
N GLU A 754 -22.23 -28.15 27.38
CA GLU A 754 -22.96 -27.48 28.47
C GLU A 754 -22.47 -26.06 28.77
N LYS A 755 -21.15 -25.83 28.76
CA LYS A 755 -20.54 -24.57 29.20
C LYS A 755 -20.32 -23.61 28.03
N HIS A 756 -19.99 -24.13 26.85
CA HIS A 756 -19.61 -23.33 25.69
C HIS A 756 -20.62 -23.37 24.53
N ASN A 757 -21.70 -24.17 24.63
CA ASN A 757 -22.73 -24.32 23.59
C ASN A 757 -22.14 -24.61 22.21
N LEU A 758 -21.05 -25.40 22.16
CA LEU A 758 -20.41 -25.81 20.91
C LEU A 758 -20.95 -27.17 20.50
N GLU A 759 -21.48 -27.26 19.28
CA GLU A 759 -21.95 -28.53 18.71
C GLU A 759 -20.76 -29.43 18.32
N PRO A 760 -20.74 -30.71 18.74
CA PRO A 760 -19.69 -31.63 18.34
C PRO A 760 -19.69 -31.93 16.84
N ASN A 761 -18.60 -31.59 16.16
CA ASN A 761 -18.28 -32.10 14.82
C ASN A 761 -17.78 -33.57 14.85
N MET A 762 -17.58 -34.15 13.65
CA MET A 762 -17.11 -35.55 13.50
C MET A 762 -15.75 -35.82 14.14
N GLU A 763 -14.84 -34.85 14.15
CA GLU A 763 -13.49 -35.02 14.74
C GLU A 763 -13.55 -35.19 16.27
N HIS A 764 -14.43 -34.45 16.96
CA HIS A 764 -14.62 -34.67 18.41
C HIS A 764 -15.16 -36.08 18.69
N TYR A 765 -16.12 -36.54 17.89
CA TYR A 765 -16.65 -37.89 18.01
C TYR A 765 -15.57 -38.93 17.73
N ALA A 766 -14.75 -38.76 16.69
CA ALA A 766 -13.65 -39.65 16.38
C ALA A 766 -12.63 -39.74 17.53
N CYS A 767 -12.25 -38.61 18.14
CA CYS A 767 -11.39 -38.58 19.33
C CYS A 767 -11.99 -39.36 20.51
N MET A 768 -13.29 -39.21 20.77
CA MET A 768 -13.98 -39.93 21.85
C MET A 768 -14.14 -41.43 21.55
N VAL A 769 -14.48 -41.79 20.32
CA VAL A 769 -14.54 -43.20 19.87
C VAL A 769 -13.18 -43.87 20.02
N ASP A 770 -12.09 -43.19 19.64
CA ASP A 770 -10.72 -43.71 19.81
C ASP A 770 -10.37 -43.86 21.30
N LEU A 771 -10.62 -42.84 22.14
CA LEU A 771 -10.36 -42.88 23.58
C LEU A 771 -11.10 -44.03 24.29
N LEU A 772 -12.43 -44.13 24.10
CA LEU A 772 -13.26 -45.16 24.73
C LEU A 772 -12.99 -46.55 24.13
N GLY A 773 -12.74 -46.62 22.82
CA GLY A 773 -12.40 -47.85 22.11
C GLY A 773 -11.08 -48.44 22.59
N ARG A 774 -10.04 -47.62 22.78
CA ARG A 774 -8.77 -48.04 23.38
C ARG A 774 -8.93 -48.57 24.80
N ALA A 775 -9.86 -48.00 25.57
CA ALA A 775 -10.23 -48.49 26.91
C ALA A 775 -11.07 -49.79 26.91
N GLY A 776 -11.53 -50.25 25.74
CA GLY A 776 -12.36 -51.46 25.61
C GLY A 776 -13.84 -51.25 25.93
N LEU A 777 -14.30 -49.99 26.08
CA LEU A 777 -15.67 -49.63 26.45
C LEU A 777 -16.61 -49.62 25.22
N PHE A 778 -16.70 -50.75 24.51
CA PHE A 778 -17.38 -50.82 23.20
C PHE A 778 -18.88 -50.53 23.24
N ASP A 779 -19.58 -50.86 24.33
CA ASP A 779 -21.01 -50.55 24.47
C ASP A 779 -21.25 -49.04 24.50
N GLU A 780 -20.37 -48.30 25.17
CA GLU A 780 -20.42 -46.84 25.24
C GLU A 780 -20.04 -46.21 23.89
N VAL A 781 -19.05 -46.79 23.19
CA VAL A 781 -18.68 -46.37 21.82
C VAL A 781 -19.87 -46.50 20.86
N LEU A 782 -20.58 -47.63 20.87
CA LEU A 782 -21.74 -47.83 20.01
C LEU A 782 -22.89 -46.89 20.37
N SER A 783 -23.10 -46.65 21.67
CA SER A 783 -24.06 -45.63 22.14
C SER A 783 -23.70 -44.24 21.62
N LEU A 784 -22.42 -43.87 21.62
CA LEU A 784 -21.95 -42.59 21.12
C LEU A 784 -22.14 -42.45 19.60
N ILE A 785 -21.79 -43.49 18.82
CA ILE A 785 -21.98 -43.50 17.36
C ILE A 785 -23.46 -43.34 16.99
N ASN A 786 -24.36 -44.00 17.74
CA ASN A 786 -25.80 -43.89 17.51
C ASN A 786 -26.39 -42.52 17.86
N LYS A 787 -25.68 -41.69 18.65
CA LYS A 787 -26.09 -40.31 18.98
C LYS A 787 -25.63 -39.28 17.96
N ILE A 788 -24.81 -39.66 16.98
CA ILE A 788 -24.34 -38.74 15.95
C ILE A 788 -25.54 -38.31 15.08
N PRO A 789 -25.80 -37.01 14.88
CA PRO A 789 -26.97 -36.52 14.14
C PRO A 789 -27.00 -36.91 12.65
N THR A 790 -25.82 -37.19 12.08
CA THR A 790 -25.59 -37.48 10.67
C THR A 790 -24.83 -38.79 10.50
N GLU A 791 -24.73 -39.32 9.28
CA GLU A 791 -23.95 -40.56 9.04
C GLU A 791 -22.47 -40.37 9.45
N PRO A 792 -21.88 -41.29 10.25
CA PRO A 792 -20.50 -41.17 10.68
C PRO A 792 -19.52 -41.30 9.51
N ASP A 793 -18.48 -40.46 9.51
CA ASP A 793 -17.47 -40.39 8.46
C ASP A 793 -16.37 -41.47 8.59
N ALA A 794 -15.42 -41.43 7.65
CA ALA A 794 -14.31 -42.39 7.64
C ALA A 794 -13.41 -42.30 8.89
N GLN A 795 -13.33 -41.13 9.54
CA GLN A 795 -12.48 -40.97 10.72
C GLN A 795 -13.07 -41.71 11.93
N VAL A 796 -14.37 -41.59 12.17
CA VAL A 796 -15.06 -42.27 13.27
C VAL A 796 -14.96 -43.79 13.12
N TRP A 797 -15.26 -44.32 11.92
CA TRP A 797 -15.17 -45.75 11.67
C TRP A 797 -13.71 -46.26 11.69
N GLY A 798 -12.76 -45.43 11.24
CA GLY A 798 -11.33 -45.73 11.30
C GLY A 798 -10.82 -45.84 12.74
N ALA A 799 -11.25 -44.92 13.62
CA ALA A 799 -10.96 -44.96 15.05
C ALA A 799 -11.49 -46.25 15.71
N LEU A 800 -12.74 -46.62 15.42
CA LEU A 800 -13.33 -47.87 15.92
C LEU A 800 -12.56 -49.09 15.42
N LEU A 801 -12.22 -49.14 14.13
CA LEU A 801 -11.47 -50.26 13.55
C LEU A 801 -10.08 -50.41 14.20
N GLY A 802 -9.40 -49.29 14.49
CA GLY A 802 -8.15 -49.26 15.23
C GLY A 802 -8.28 -49.83 16.65
N ALA A 803 -9.31 -49.41 17.39
CA ALA A 803 -9.64 -49.96 18.71
C ALA A 803 -9.96 -51.45 18.67
N CYS A 804 -10.74 -51.91 17.67
CA CYS A 804 -11.04 -53.33 17.48
C CYS A 804 -9.77 -54.16 17.22
N LYS A 805 -8.76 -53.60 16.53
CA LYS A 805 -7.45 -54.25 16.37
C LYS A 805 -6.72 -54.39 17.70
N MET A 806 -6.75 -53.38 18.56
CA MET A 806 -6.10 -53.47 19.88
C MET A 806 -6.72 -54.55 20.76
N HIS A 807 -8.05 -54.70 20.73
CA HIS A 807 -8.79 -55.66 21.56
C HIS A 807 -9.14 -56.97 20.86
N SER A 808 -8.67 -57.20 19.62
CA SER A 808 -9.00 -58.37 18.81
C SER A 808 -10.52 -58.61 18.65
N ASN A 809 -11.32 -57.54 18.58
CA ASN A 809 -12.78 -57.62 18.46
C ASN A 809 -13.19 -57.74 16.98
N VAL A 810 -13.27 -58.98 16.51
CA VAL A 810 -13.49 -59.28 15.08
C VAL A 810 -14.86 -58.81 14.57
N LYS A 811 -15.93 -58.99 15.34
CA LYS A 811 -17.30 -58.68 14.90
C LYS A 811 -17.48 -57.18 14.63
N LEU A 812 -17.02 -56.34 15.55
CA LEU A 812 -17.09 -54.88 15.38
C LEU A 812 -16.09 -54.40 14.32
N GLY A 813 -14.92 -55.03 14.20
CA GLY A 813 -13.96 -54.73 13.14
C GLY A 813 -14.52 -55.00 11.73
N GLU A 814 -15.25 -56.11 11.54
CA GLU A 814 -15.94 -56.43 10.28
C GLU A 814 -17.01 -55.37 9.93
N ALA A 815 -17.81 -54.96 10.93
CA ALA A 815 -18.84 -53.92 10.74
C ALA A 815 -18.23 -52.56 10.39
N ALA A 816 -17.22 -52.12 11.13
CA ALA A 816 -16.52 -50.85 10.86
C ALA A 816 -15.90 -50.83 9.46
N LEU A 817 -15.28 -51.93 9.03
CA LEU A 817 -14.73 -52.04 7.67
C LEU A 817 -15.83 -51.90 6.61
N HIS A 818 -16.99 -52.53 6.79
CA HIS A 818 -18.06 -52.47 5.80
C HIS A 818 -18.52 -51.02 5.54
N HIS A 819 -18.59 -50.19 6.58
CA HIS A 819 -18.86 -48.76 6.43
C HIS A 819 -17.69 -48.02 5.76
N LEU A 820 -16.45 -48.29 6.17
CA LEU A 820 -15.25 -47.68 5.57
C LEU A 820 -15.09 -47.98 4.08
N LEU A 821 -15.48 -49.17 3.61
CA LEU A 821 -15.40 -49.52 2.19
C LEU A 821 -16.45 -48.83 1.33
N LYS A 822 -17.59 -48.44 1.92
CA LYS A 822 -18.59 -47.61 1.24
C LYS A 822 -18.11 -46.16 1.10
N LEU A 823 -17.47 -45.64 2.15
CA LEU A 823 -16.97 -44.27 2.19
C LEU A 823 -15.68 -44.10 1.38
N GLU A 824 -14.73 -45.03 1.52
CA GLU A 824 -13.42 -44.98 0.89
C GLU A 824 -13.05 -46.32 0.18
N PRO A 825 -13.66 -46.61 -0.98
CA PRO A 825 -13.47 -47.91 -1.66
C PRO A 825 -12.03 -48.19 -2.10
N ARG A 826 -11.23 -47.14 -2.29
CA ARG A 826 -9.85 -47.21 -2.80
C ARG A 826 -8.77 -47.18 -1.71
N ASN A 827 -9.14 -47.13 -0.43
CA ASN A 827 -8.15 -47.05 0.64
C ASN A 827 -7.64 -48.45 1.03
N ALA A 828 -6.39 -48.77 0.65
CA ALA A 828 -5.76 -50.05 0.94
C ALA A 828 -5.56 -50.31 2.45
N VAL A 829 -5.47 -49.25 3.27
CA VAL A 829 -5.18 -49.35 4.71
C VAL A 829 -6.27 -50.11 5.45
N HIS A 830 -7.54 -49.90 5.09
CA HIS A 830 -8.68 -50.54 5.75
C HIS A 830 -8.64 -52.08 5.64
N TYR A 831 -8.28 -52.60 4.46
CA TYR A 831 -8.09 -54.03 4.24
C TYR A 831 -6.90 -54.60 5.02
N ILE A 832 -5.81 -53.83 5.12
CA ILE A 832 -4.60 -54.22 5.86
C ILE A 832 -4.94 -54.37 7.35
N VAL A 833 -5.65 -53.41 7.93
CA VAL A 833 -6.00 -53.43 9.36
C VAL A 833 -6.86 -54.63 9.69
N LEU A 834 -7.93 -54.93 8.93
CA LEU A 834 -8.76 -56.11 9.20
C LEU A 834 -8.01 -57.44 9.00
N SER A 835 -7.15 -57.52 7.97
CA SER A 835 -6.27 -58.68 7.79
C SER A 835 -5.39 -58.93 9.01
N ASP A 836 -4.91 -57.87 9.67
CA ASP A 836 -4.11 -58.00 10.89
C ASP A 836 -4.97 -58.47 12.07
N ILE A 837 -6.22 -57.98 12.20
CA ILE A 837 -7.18 -58.45 13.23
C ILE A 837 -7.43 -59.95 13.07
N TYR A 838 -7.72 -60.42 11.85
CA TYR A 838 -7.93 -61.85 11.59
C TYR A 838 -6.69 -62.69 11.91
N ALA A 839 -5.50 -62.19 11.59
CA ALA A 839 -4.25 -62.87 11.92
C ALA A 839 -4.04 -62.97 13.45
N GLN A 840 -4.31 -61.89 14.20
CA GLN A 840 -4.22 -61.85 15.66
C GLN A 840 -5.19 -62.84 16.34
N CYS A 841 -6.35 -63.08 15.76
CA CYS A 841 -7.33 -64.06 16.24
C CYS A 841 -7.11 -65.49 15.71
N GLY A 842 -6.01 -65.75 14.98
CA GLY A 842 -5.71 -67.07 14.39
C GLY A 842 -6.56 -67.46 13.16
N ARG A 843 -7.38 -66.54 12.62
CA ARG A 843 -8.22 -66.73 11.43
C ARG A 843 -7.43 -66.48 10.13
N TRP A 844 -6.36 -67.25 9.91
CA TRP A 844 -5.42 -67.04 8.78
C TRP A 844 -6.05 -67.12 7.38
N ILE A 845 -7.12 -67.91 7.21
CA ILE A 845 -7.84 -68.05 5.93
C ILE A 845 -8.55 -66.74 5.56
N ASP A 846 -9.21 -66.11 6.53
CA ASP A 846 -9.93 -64.85 6.34
C ASP A 846 -8.96 -63.67 6.15
N ALA A 847 -7.82 -63.68 6.85
CA ALA A 847 -6.73 -62.74 6.61
C ALA A 847 -6.22 -62.82 5.16
N ARG A 848 -5.98 -64.04 4.65
CA ARG A 848 -5.53 -64.25 3.26
C ARG A 848 -6.60 -63.82 2.25
N ARG A 849 -7.89 -64.10 2.52
CA ARG A 849 -9.00 -63.66 1.68
C ARG A 849 -9.09 -62.13 1.61
N THR A 850 -8.95 -61.45 2.74
CA THR A 850 -8.96 -59.98 2.81
C THR A 850 -7.82 -59.35 2.00
N ARG A 851 -6.61 -59.96 2.07
CA ARG A 851 -5.47 -59.56 1.24
C ARG A 851 -5.67 -59.85 -0.25
N SER A 852 -6.34 -60.95 -0.60
CA SER A 852 -6.71 -61.25 -1.99
C SER A 852 -7.66 -60.18 -2.53
N ASN A 853 -8.72 -59.85 -1.78
CA ASN A 853 -9.67 -58.82 -2.18
C ASN A 853 -8.99 -57.46 -2.42
N MET A 854 -8.01 -57.10 -1.59
CA MET A 854 -7.20 -55.88 -1.78
C MET A 854 -6.45 -55.90 -3.13
N ASN A 855 -5.85 -57.03 -3.50
CA ASN A 855 -5.14 -57.21 -4.77
C ASN A 855 -6.09 -57.23 -5.97
N ASP A 856 -7.27 -57.85 -5.84
CA ASP A 856 -8.29 -57.90 -6.89
C ASP A 856 -8.80 -56.50 -7.25
N HIS A 857 -8.82 -55.58 -6.27
CA HIS A 857 -9.11 -54.16 -6.48
C HIS A 857 -7.90 -53.34 -6.96
N LYS A 858 -6.78 -53.98 -7.30
CA LYS A 858 -5.50 -53.35 -7.72
C LYS A 858 -4.93 -52.35 -6.70
N LEU A 859 -5.30 -52.48 -5.42
CA LEU A 859 -4.82 -51.59 -4.37
C LEU A 859 -3.45 -52.07 -3.88
N LYS A 860 -2.46 -51.17 -3.87
CA LYS A 860 -1.09 -51.46 -3.40
C LYS A 860 -0.87 -50.85 -2.02
N LYS A 861 -0.12 -51.57 -1.19
CA LYS A 861 0.40 -51.01 0.07
C LYS A 861 1.45 -49.95 -0.26
N ASN A 862 1.22 -48.71 0.11
CA ASN A 862 2.26 -47.69 0.09
C ASN A 862 3.29 -48.05 1.18
N PRO A 863 4.59 -48.20 0.84
CA PRO A 863 5.63 -48.39 1.85
C PRO A 863 5.62 -47.22 2.82
N GLY A 864 5.61 -47.51 4.13
CA GLY A 864 5.85 -46.48 5.14
C GLY A 864 7.33 -46.14 5.11
N TYR A 865 7.66 -44.87 4.86
CA TYR A 865 9.04 -44.38 4.92
C TYR A 865 9.28 -43.79 6.30
N SER A 866 10.17 -44.39 7.09
CA SER A 866 10.75 -43.72 8.27
C SER A 866 12.05 -43.06 7.84
N TRP A 867 12.10 -41.73 7.82
CA TRP A 867 13.33 -40.99 7.58
C TRP A 867 14.20 -41.02 8.83
N ILE A 868 14.99 -42.08 8.98
CA ILE A 868 16.13 -42.06 9.88
C ILE A 868 17.23 -41.35 9.10
N GLY A 869 17.58 -40.13 9.52
CA GLY A 869 18.80 -39.45 9.07
C GLY A 869 20.01 -40.29 9.45
N ALA A 870 20.34 -41.28 8.62
CA ALA A 870 21.46 -42.17 8.86
C ALA A 870 22.75 -41.35 8.81
N HIS A 871 23.37 -41.21 9.97
CA HIS A 871 24.76 -40.78 10.11
C HIS A 871 25.67 -41.73 9.34
N LYS A 872 25.88 -41.49 8.04
CA LYS A 872 27.05 -41.99 7.34
C LYS A 872 28.23 -41.08 7.67
N GLN A 873 28.87 -41.35 8.81
CA GLN A 873 30.32 -41.23 8.84
C GLN A 873 30.86 -42.25 7.82
N GLY A 874 31.72 -41.77 6.92
CA GLY A 874 31.99 -42.41 5.63
C GLY A 874 32.53 -43.84 5.72
N PRO A 875 32.43 -44.63 4.63
CA PRO A 875 33.20 -45.84 4.51
C PRO A 875 34.61 -45.47 4.07
N SER A 876 35.56 -45.85 4.93
CA SER A 876 36.91 -46.20 4.52
C SER A 876 36.91 -47.14 3.32
N LEU A 877 37.85 -46.88 2.43
CA LEU A 877 38.36 -47.68 1.32
C LEU A 877 38.12 -49.22 1.36
N SER A 878 37.93 -49.74 0.15
CA SER A 878 38.44 -51.00 -0.43
C SER A 878 37.43 -52.10 -0.78
N GLY A 879 37.48 -52.53 -2.05
CA GLY A 879 37.49 -53.95 -2.39
C GLY A 879 36.24 -54.56 -3.04
N LYS A 880 36.28 -54.59 -4.38
CA LYS A 880 35.56 -55.46 -5.35
C LYS A 880 34.11 -55.13 -5.70
#